data_AF-A0A7X8Q0L6-F1
#
_entry.id   AF-A0A7X8Q0L6-F1
#
_cell.length_a   1.000
_cell.length_b   1.000
_cell.length_c   1.000
_cell.angle_alpha   90.00
_cell.angle_beta   90.00
_cell.angle_gamma   90.00
#
_symmetry.space_group_name_H-M   'P 1'
#
loop_
_entity.id
_entity.type
_entity.pdbx_description
1 polymer ?
#
loop_
_entity_poly.entity_id
_entity_poly.type
_entity_poly.pdbx_seq_one_letter_code
_entity_poly.pdbx_strand_id
1 'polypeptide(L)'
;MSKASKVIAAKKSNKNIGDTGYLKTIRILLLFGILFVIFYTPFLRGLYFESEQLFTEIVLLSIFILFWVHKWLKKDTSFIKTPIEYASLGLVLAYLLTTFTAVNQRLAVSEFLKYAMYFIVFIMLSDLVKSEKEKAYVLWAIVASAFGVCIIGIDSVAGGKIVNIFNAMFKSVNINFSFFGLYVDGRIHSTMQYPNALASYLIAAFFISMALSLTAKKWWVRGIASSIGFVLLTTFIFTLSRGAYILLLLALPLYLLLLPKGTKARGVYCLVTLLGITVPLAILLSKTINNASGNKSLVWLLVLFGALMAFFVRYTDEIAAKLLNKIKLSVAVIGSSVLVVIVAVGLVFIFNASLPLELNHAIDEKDEFKGKTKTVALESNKKYNLVFEVEAKAENEKAEYAYMVYMKTKNETSISSVGEVVLIDRKFNSTNGIEKKQIEFELPESSEIVSVTFQNYYAGTSATFYEAKIYEADSGKEKRNIILKHKYSFAESILSRFENITADKSYNTRIMFIKDGLKIFKDWWLIGAGGGAWSLLNFKYQSFLYWSTQTHNYFLQVMVETGLIGILFLMLLCIFIVIGFIRLMKNRLDNSNNSIYSISAFTAIILLFLHSAMDFDFSLSAIYLLAWQLIALLNVDVRREFSEVEGGSKLNKSVKAKVGSKLSIVNFGYILKKGLNVYPVIMIIISAVVLIWPILFMRASVYAQRALESYKESDLDKAIEFMDSAIELDYLNTEYITGYTPISSKPEIRLGYIDLLIKKLESDSKNLSQSKDSEDQLVLKNYLANAQRLAKRAEKQAKYNSSLALNLGIYYLNTSEKEKGIDYINKSVELKPLVPAQWQYKANALYATALYYYQQDNKQKGLECLEKVLGIIDEAKKVNEYNLLPFKFNEETQIYIEKAYQYKTQSNINNFVFQSIFEMDVDNDNIPDQWTINNKTIMDNELNNGIYTIERKNKNITLCIYTRSIELEEGSTYRVEVELDNSNNIEYIPFQIVGVTEIEHLNPNNSIFSSEFTVSKISENMKLAIYVEDKYDIKNVKIIKNDGV
;
A
#
# COMPACT_ATOMS: atom_id res chain seq x y z
N MET A 1 -51.76 -75.23 -35.49
CA MET A 1 -52.10 -73.79 -35.53
C MET A 1 -51.11 -73.07 -34.62
N SER A 2 -49.99 -72.48 -35.07
CA SER A 2 -49.83 -71.19 -35.80
C SER A 2 -50.51 -70.04 -35.03
N LYS A 3 -49.84 -69.00 -34.51
CA LYS A 3 -48.81 -68.13 -35.10
C LYS A 3 -48.20 -67.23 -34.00
N ALA A 4 -46.90 -66.98 -34.04
CA ALA A 4 -46.26 -65.87 -33.32
C ALA A 4 -45.39 -65.08 -34.31
N SER A 5 -45.73 -63.81 -34.53
CA SER A 5 -45.05 -62.91 -35.47
C SER A 5 -43.98 -62.07 -34.77
N LYS A 6 -42.73 -62.23 -35.21
CA LYS A 6 -41.58 -61.35 -34.94
C LYS A 6 -41.79 -60.00 -35.65
N VAL A 7 -41.63 -58.90 -34.91
CA VAL A 7 -41.40 -57.56 -35.48
C VAL A 7 -39.92 -57.22 -35.34
N ILE A 8 -39.29 -56.98 -36.48
CA ILE A 8 -37.90 -56.55 -36.63
C ILE A 8 -37.84 -55.04 -36.39
N ALA A 9 -37.13 -54.60 -35.35
CA ALA A 9 -36.81 -53.19 -35.15
C ALA A 9 -35.50 -52.86 -35.89
N ALA A 10 -35.62 -52.08 -36.96
CA ALA A 10 -34.50 -51.57 -37.75
C ALA A 10 -33.66 -50.57 -36.95
N LYS A 11 -32.35 -50.85 -36.91
CA LYS A 11 -31.30 -50.03 -36.33
C LYS A 11 -31.09 -48.79 -37.22
N LYS A 12 -31.75 -47.66 -36.91
CA LYS A 12 -31.44 -46.37 -37.54
C LYS A 12 -30.20 -45.77 -36.87
N SER A 13 -29.05 -45.94 -37.52
CA SER A 13 -27.83 -45.21 -37.21
C SER A 13 -27.98 -43.74 -37.62
N ASN A 14 -28.19 -42.84 -36.67
CA ASN A 14 -27.87 -41.42 -36.89
C ASN A 14 -26.38 -41.21 -36.61
N LYS A 15 -25.58 -41.44 -37.66
CA LYS A 15 -24.24 -40.90 -37.81
C LYS A 15 -24.39 -39.37 -37.91
N ASN A 16 -24.18 -38.64 -36.80
CA ASN A 16 -24.01 -37.19 -36.86
C ASN A 16 -22.63 -36.88 -37.45
N ILE A 17 -22.65 -36.26 -38.63
CA ILE A 17 -21.50 -35.82 -39.41
C ILE A 17 -21.07 -34.42 -38.91
N GLY A 18 -19.76 -34.24 -38.63
CA GLY A 18 -19.11 -33.00 -38.19
C GLY A 18 -18.51 -33.09 -36.77
N ASP A 19 -17.65 -34.07 -36.47
CA ASP A 19 -16.18 -34.00 -36.54
C ASP A 19 -15.54 -33.82 -35.13
N THR A 20 -15.23 -34.94 -34.46
CA THR A 20 -14.71 -34.94 -33.07
C THR A 20 -13.28 -34.37 -32.95
N GLY A 21 -12.58 -34.21 -34.07
CA GLY A 21 -11.22 -33.66 -34.16
C GLY A 21 -11.18 -32.15 -33.92
N TYR A 22 -11.93 -31.36 -34.69
CA TYR A 22 -11.88 -29.89 -34.58
C TYR A 22 -12.34 -29.37 -33.22
N LEU A 23 -13.39 -29.96 -32.62
CA LEU A 23 -13.85 -29.58 -31.27
C LEU A 23 -12.77 -29.84 -30.21
N LYS A 24 -12.02 -30.93 -30.36
CA LYS A 24 -10.88 -31.22 -29.49
C LYS A 24 -9.76 -30.21 -29.68
N THR A 25 -9.47 -29.82 -30.92
CA THR A 25 -8.48 -28.77 -31.26
C THR A 25 -8.87 -27.43 -30.66
N ILE A 26 -10.13 -26.99 -30.82
CA ILE A 26 -10.63 -25.74 -30.21
C ILE A 26 -10.46 -25.77 -28.70
N ARG A 27 -10.81 -26.88 -28.02
CA ARG A 27 -10.61 -27.03 -26.57
C ARG A 27 -9.13 -26.87 -26.17
N ILE A 28 -8.21 -27.44 -26.95
CA ILE A 28 -6.77 -27.35 -26.69
C ILE A 28 -6.28 -25.92 -26.90
N LEU A 29 -6.75 -25.23 -27.95
CA LEU A 29 -6.43 -23.81 -28.19
C LEU A 29 -6.94 -22.91 -27.07
N LEU A 30 -8.16 -23.14 -26.57
CA LEU A 30 -8.70 -22.42 -25.41
C LEU A 30 -7.83 -22.64 -24.17
N LEU A 31 -7.46 -23.90 -23.88
CA LEU A 31 -6.57 -24.20 -22.76
C LEU A 31 -5.21 -23.53 -22.92
N PHE A 32 -4.62 -23.56 -24.13
CA PHE A 32 -3.36 -22.88 -24.42
C PHE A 32 -3.44 -21.36 -24.23
N GLY A 33 -4.53 -20.73 -24.70
CA GLY A 33 -4.77 -19.30 -24.49
C GLY A 33 -4.83 -18.94 -23.00
N ILE A 34 -5.48 -19.76 -22.18
CA ILE A 34 -5.51 -19.57 -20.72
C ILE A 34 -4.12 -19.76 -20.12
N LEU A 35 -3.37 -20.80 -20.51
CA LEU A 35 -2.01 -21.02 -20.02
C LEU A 35 -1.08 -19.85 -20.36
N PHE A 36 -1.24 -19.24 -21.53
CA PHE A 36 -0.49 -18.04 -21.92
C PHE A 36 -0.82 -16.86 -21.00
N VAL A 37 -2.10 -16.64 -20.68
CA VAL A 37 -2.51 -15.59 -19.71
C VAL A 37 -1.95 -15.86 -18.32
N ILE A 38 -2.02 -17.10 -17.83
CA ILE A 38 -1.42 -17.49 -16.55
C ILE A 38 0.09 -17.18 -16.55
N PHE A 39 0.76 -17.37 -17.69
CA PHE A 39 2.19 -17.14 -17.80
C PHE A 39 2.57 -15.66 -17.76
N TYR A 40 1.95 -14.79 -18.57
CA TYR A 40 2.43 -13.40 -18.70
C TYR A 40 1.95 -12.45 -17.59
N THR A 41 0.82 -12.73 -16.93
CA THR A 41 0.18 -11.77 -16.02
C THR A 41 1.06 -11.31 -14.84
N PRO A 42 1.91 -12.14 -14.23
CA PRO A 42 2.84 -11.71 -13.18
C PRO A 42 3.94 -10.73 -13.65
N PHE A 43 4.23 -10.68 -14.95
CA PHE A 43 5.25 -9.79 -15.52
C PHE A 43 4.73 -8.35 -15.70
N LEU A 44 3.41 -8.17 -15.78
CA LEU A 44 2.74 -6.88 -15.94
C LEU A 44 2.43 -6.26 -14.57
N ARG A 45 3.46 -6.06 -13.73
CA ARG A 45 3.33 -5.40 -12.41
C ARG A 45 2.21 -5.98 -11.53
N GLY A 46 2.04 -7.30 -11.62
CA GLY A 46 0.99 -8.03 -10.93
C GLY A 46 -0.44 -7.65 -11.33
N LEU A 47 -0.64 -7.00 -12.48
CA LEU A 47 -1.87 -6.40 -12.95
C LEU A 47 -2.47 -5.42 -11.92
N TYR A 48 -1.60 -4.61 -11.31
CA TYR A 48 -2.00 -3.54 -10.41
C TYR A 48 -2.49 -2.30 -11.18
N PHE A 49 -1.88 -2.00 -12.33
CA PHE A 49 -2.23 -0.84 -13.15
C PHE A 49 -3.42 -1.15 -14.07
N GLU A 50 -4.33 -0.19 -14.15
CA GLU A 50 -5.59 -0.33 -14.87
C GLU A 50 -5.40 -0.67 -16.35
N SER A 51 -4.46 -0.04 -17.06
CA SER A 51 -4.25 -0.30 -18.49
C SER A 51 -3.86 -1.76 -18.79
N GLU A 52 -2.97 -2.33 -17.98
CA GLU A 52 -2.53 -3.74 -18.08
C GLU A 52 -3.68 -4.70 -17.73
N GLN A 53 -4.50 -4.32 -16.75
CA GLN A 53 -5.66 -5.07 -16.33
C GLN A 53 -6.75 -5.08 -17.41
N LEU A 54 -7.15 -3.91 -17.94
CA LEU A 54 -8.15 -3.79 -19.01
C LEU A 54 -7.73 -4.60 -20.24
N PHE A 55 -6.45 -4.59 -20.60
CA PHE A 55 -5.92 -5.42 -21.67
C PHE A 55 -6.15 -6.92 -21.41
N THR A 56 -5.81 -7.37 -20.21
CA THR A 56 -5.97 -8.77 -19.81
C THR A 56 -7.45 -9.18 -19.77
N GLU A 57 -8.33 -8.28 -19.30
CA GLU A 57 -9.80 -8.48 -19.30
C GLU A 57 -10.34 -8.67 -20.71
N ILE A 58 -9.94 -7.82 -21.67
CA ILE A 58 -10.35 -7.92 -23.08
C ILE A 58 -9.94 -9.28 -23.66
N VAL A 59 -8.69 -9.69 -23.43
CA VAL A 59 -8.17 -10.99 -23.89
C VAL A 59 -8.96 -12.14 -23.29
N LEU A 60 -9.19 -12.14 -21.97
CA LEU A 60 -9.89 -13.22 -21.28
C LEU A 60 -11.38 -13.29 -21.64
N LEU A 61 -12.07 -12.16 -21.75
CA LEU A 61 -13.47 -12.10 -22.18
C LEU A 61 -13.63 -12.59 -23.63
N SER A 62 -12.68 -12.26 -24.51
CA SER A 62 -12.65 -12.77 -25.89
C SER A 62 -12.49 -14.30 -25.91
N ILE A 63 -11.57 -14.84 -25.11
CA ILE A 63 -11.40 -16.29 -24.94
C ILE A 63 -12.67 -16.93 -24.34
N PHE A 64 -13.34 -16.25 -23.41
CA PHE A 64 -14.56 -16.74 -22.77
C PHE A 64 -15.75 -16.80 -23.74
N ILE A 65 -15.88 -15.84 -24.65
CA ILE A 65 -16.85 -15.89 -25.75
C ILE A 65 -16.58 -17.12 -26.62
N LEU A 66 -15.32 -17.36 -27.02
CA LEU A 66 -14.93 -18.54 -27.79
C LEU A 66 -15.19 -19.85 -27.02
N PHE A 67 -15.01 -19.85 -25.70
CA PHE A 67 -15.37 -20.97 -24.83
C PHE A 67 -16.87 -21.27 -24.89
N TRP A 68 -17.75 -20.26 -24.84
CA TRP A 68 -19.19 -20.48 -24.99
C TRP A 68 -19.60 -20.87 -26.39
N VAL A 69 -18.95 -20.35 -27.44
CA VAL A 69 -19.13 -20.83 -28.82
C VAL A 69 -18.77 -22.32 -28.91
N HIS A 70 -17.66 -22.74 -28.30
CA HIS A 70 -17.29 -24.16 -28.23
C HIS A 70 -18.38 -25.00 -27.54
N LYS A 71 -18.95 -24.52 -26.42
CA LYS A 71 -20.04 -25.21 -25.72
C LYS A 71 -21.34 -25.25 -26.53
N TRP A 72 -21.66 -24.18 -27.26
CA TRP A 72 -22.78 -24.13 -28.19
C TRP A 72 -22.65 -25.20 -29.29
N LEU A 73 -21.49 -25.28 -29.93
CA LEU A 73 -21.19 -26.29 -30.95
C LEU A 73 -21.29 -27.72 -30.40
N LYS A 74 -20.90 -27.92 -29.14
CA LYS A 74 -21.00 -29.22 -28.44
C LYS A 74 -22.41 -29.51 -27.89
N LYS A 75 -23.34 -28.55 -27.95
CA LYS A 75 -24.67 -28.61 -27.29
C LYS A 75 -24.58 -28.86 -25.77
N ASP A 76 -23.54 -28.32 -25.13
CA ASP A 76 -23.29 -28.45 -23.69
C ASP A 76 -23.85 -27.23 -22.93
N THR A 77 -24.97 -27.42 -22.23
CA THR A 77 -25.64 -26.35 -21.47
C THR A 77 -25.16 -26.25 -20.03
N SER A 78 -24.21 -27.10 -19.60
CA SER A 78 -23.82 -27.13 -18.19
C SER A 78 -23.00 -25.91 -17.79
N PHE A 79 -23.33 -25.25 -16.68
CA PHE A 79 -22.61 -24.06 -16.21
C PHE A 79 -22.04 -24.28 -14.80
N ILE A 80 -22.90 -24.22 -13.77
CA ILE A 80 -22.53 -24.38 -12.36
C ILE A 80 -22.88 -25.79 -11.87
N LYS A 81 -21.97 -26.45 -11.17
CA LYS A 81 -22.11 -27.85 -10.71
C LYS A 81 -21.74 -28.06 -9.25
N THR A 82 -20.85 -27.25 -8.67
CA THR A 82 -20.35 -27.48 -7.31
C THR A 82 -20.70 -26.32 -6.38
N PRO A 83 -20.74 -26.56 -5.05
CA PRO A 83 -20.91 -25.47 -4.07
C PRO A 83 -19.84 -24.38 -4.16
N ILE A 84 -18.59 -24.76 -4.50
CA ILE A 84 -17.49 -23.80 -4.71
C ILE A 84 -17.87 -22.82 -5.82
N GLU A 85 -18.42 -23.31 -6.93
CA GLU A 85 -18.81 -22.46 -8.05
C GLU A 85 -20.01 -21.56 -7.75
N TYR A 86 -20.98 -22.05 -6.96
CA TYR A 86 -22.10 -21.21 -6.51
C TYR A 86 -21.61 -20.06 -5.62
N ALA A 87 -20.72 -20.33 -4.67
CA ALA A 87 -20.15 -19.28 -3.81
C ALA A 87 -19.27 -18.31 -4.61
N SER A 88 -18.45 -18.84 -5.52
CA SER A 88 -17.65 -18.05 -6.46
C SER A 88 -18.52 -17.11 -7.31
N LEU A 89 -19.58 -17.62 -7.93
CA LEU A 89 -20.51 -16.79 -8.72
C LEU A 89 -21.23 -15.78 -7.82
N GLY A 90 -21.66 -16.19 -6.63
CA GLY A 90 -22.30 -15.30 -5.66
C GLY A 90 -21.42 -14.11 -5.26
N LEU A 91 -20.12 -14.33 -5.09
CA LEU A 91 -19.15 -13.26 -4.83
C LEU A 91 -19.05 -12.27 -6.00
N VAL A 92 -18.99 -12.75 -7.24
CA VAL A 92 -19.00 -11.88 -8.43
C VAL A 92 -20.31 -11.09 -8.54
N LEU A 93 -21.44 -11.75 -8.27
CA LEU A 93 -22.75 -11.10 -8.29
C LEU A 93 -22.89 -10.06 -7.17
N ALA A 94 -22.24 -10.25 -6.01
CA ALA A 94 -22.19 -9.24 -4.97
C ALA A 94 -21.47 -7.98 -5.47
N TYR A 95 -20.31 -8.12 -6.13
CA TYR A 95 -19.64 -6.98 -6.76
C TYR A 95 -20.44 -6.34 -7.89
N LEU A 96 -21.15 -7.14 -8.69
CA LEU A 96 -22.07 -6.60 -9.71
C LEU A 96 -23.19 -5.78 -9.06
N LEU A 97 -23.77 -6.25 -7.96
CA LEU A 97 -24.84 -5.55 -7.26
C LEU A 97 -24.40 -4.18 -6.75
N THR A 98 -23.14 -4.05 -6.31
CA THR A 98 -22.65 -2.78 -5.79
C THR A 98 -22.47 -1.71 -6.86
N THR A 99 -22.34 -2.08 -8.15
CA THR A 99 -22.27 -1.12 -9.26
C THR A 99 -23.50 -0.18 -9.33
N PHE A 100 -24.64 -0.62 -8.81
CA PHE A 100 -25.87 0.18 -8.78
C PHE A 100 -25.93 1.16 -7.60
N THR A 101 -25.29 0.85 -6.48
CA THR A 101 -25.38 1.60 -5.21
C THR A 101 -24.08 2.29 -4.80
N ALA A 102 -22.99 2.06 -5.53
CA ALA A 102 -21.65 2.52 -5.17
C ALA A 102 -21.53 4.04 -5.02
N VAL A 103 -20.70 4.47 -4.07
CA VAL A 103 -20.30 5.87 -3.90
C VAL A 103 -19.55 6.41 -5.13
N ASN A 104 -18.86 5.53 -5.85
CA ASN A 104 -18.28 5.79 -7.15
C ASN A 104 -18.56 4.62 -8.10
N GLN A 105 -19.41 4.86 -9.10
CA GLN A 105 -19.86 3.83 -10.03
C GLN A 105 -18.75 3.33 -10.95
N ARG A 106 -17.83 4.21 -11.40
CA ARG A 106 -16.71 3.79 -12.26
C ARG A 106 -15.86 2.77 -11.50
N LEU A 107 -15.40 3.11 -10.29
CA LEU A 107 -14.55 2.22 -9.48
C LEU A 107 -15.24 0.88 -9.19
N ALA A 108 -16.54 0.89 -8.89
CA ALA A 108 -17.28 -0.33 -8.66
C ALA A 108 -17.38 -1.22 -9.91
N VAL A 109 -17.55 -0.63 -11.10
CA VAL A 109 -17.48 -1.37 -12.36
C VAL A 109 -16.08 -1.93 -12.59
N SER A 110 -15.00 -1.17 -12.30
CA SER A 110 -13.62 -1.67 -12.38
C SER A 110 -13.42 -2.92 -11.52
N GLU A 111 -13.87 -2.88 -10.26
CA GLU A 111 -13.76 -4.02 -9.35
C GLU A 111 -14.63 -5.19 -9.79
N PHE A 112 -15.86 -4.95 -10.26
CA PHE A 112 -16.68 -6.01 -10.85
C PHE A 112 -15.97 -6.71 -12.02
N LEU A 113 -15.32 -5.96 -12.93
CA LEU A 113 -14.57 -6.54 -14.04
C LEU A 113 -13.40 -7.42 -13.58
N LYS A 114 -12.68 -7.03 -12.51
CA LYS A 114 -11.66 -7.89 -11.87
C LYS A 114 -12.26 -9.21 -11.40
N TYR A 115 -13.35 -9.16 -10.64
CA TYR A 115 -13.98 -10.37 -10.11
C TYR A 115 -14.60 -11.24 -11.22
N ALA A 116 -15.14 -10.64 -12.27
CA ALA A 116 -15.58 -11.35 -13.47
C ALA A 116 -14.40 -12.05 -14.16
N MET A 117 -13.26 -11.37 -14.33
CA MET A 117 -12.03 -11.93 -14.88
C MET A 117 -11.55 -13.16 -14.08
N TYR A 118 -11.52 -13.06 -12.75
CA TYR A 118 -11.13 -14.18 -11.88
C TYR A 118 -12.04 -15.39 -12.04
N PHE A 119 -13.35 -15.15 -12.05
CA PHE A 119 -14.35 -16.20 -12.22
C PHE A 119 -14.30 -16.85 -13.61
N ILE A 120 -14.06 -16.06 -14.66
CA ILE A 120 -13.90 -16.55 -16.04
C ILE A 120 -12.76 -17.56 -16.12
N VAL A 121 -11.58 -17.23 -15.58
CA VAL A 121 -10.44 -18.17 -15.55
C VAL A 121 -10.78 -19.40 -14.74
N PHE A 122 -11.40 -19.23 -13.57
CA PHE A 122 -11.79 -20.33 -12.69
C PHE A 122 -12.78 -21.31 -13.33
N ILE A 123 -13.85 -20.80 -13.96
CA ILE A 123 -14.89 -21.66 -14.54
C ILE A 123 -14.39 -22.35 -15.82
N MET A 124 -13.59 -21.65 -16.64
CA MET A 124 -12.98 -22.26 -17.83
C MET A 124 -12.02 -23.38 -17.44
N LEU A 125 -11.11 -23.17 -16.47
CA LEU A 125 -10.21 -24.23 -16.02
C LEU A 125 -10.96 -25.41 -15.40
N SER A 126 -12.00 -25.14 -14.60
CA SER A 126 -12.85 -26.17 -13.99
C SER A 126 -13.58 -27.05 -15.03
N ASP A 127 -13.84 -26.54 -16.23
CA ASP A 127 -14.54 -27.26 -17.31
C ASP A 127 -13.58 -27.89 -18.34
N LEU A 128 -12.53 -27.16 -18.74
CA LEU A 128 -11.62 -27.56 -19.82
C LEU A 128 -10.62 -28.66 -19.40
N VAL A 129 -10.17 -28.67 -18.14
CA VAL A 129 -9.18 -29.62 -17.62
C VAL A 129 -9.83 -30.96 -17.30
N LYS A 130 -9.46 -32.00 -18.05
CA LYS A 130 -10.09 -33.33 -18.00
C LYS A 130 -9.16 -34.46 -17.57
N SER A 131 -7.86 -34.24 -17.53
CA SER A 131 -6.87 -35.27 -17.18
C SER A 131 -5.83 -34.78 -16.18
N GLU A 132 -5.13 -35.73 -15.53
CA GLU A 132 -4.01 -35.40 -14.64
C GLU A 132 -2.87 -34.67 -15.37
N LYS A 133 -2.64 -35.04 -16.64
CA LYS A 133 -1.62 -34.38 -17.49
C LYS A 133 -1.97 -32.92 -17.74
N GLU A 134 -3.23 -32.63 -18.04
CA GLU A 134 -3.71 -31.26 -18.25
C GLU A 134 -3.63 -30.44 -16.96
N LYS A 135 -3.95 -31.04 -15.81
CA LYS A 135 -3.74 -30.42 -14.49
C LYS A 135 -2.26 -30.07 -14.29
N ALA A 136 -1.36 -30.99 -14.62
CA ALA A 136 0.08 -30.74 -14.56
C ALA A 136 0.54 -29.62 -15.51
N TYR A 137 -0.05 -29.47 -16.70
CA TYR A 137 0.28 -28.36 -17.61
C TYR A 137 -0.05 -26.99 -17.00
N VAL A 138 -1.19 -26.86 -16.33
CA VAL A 138 -1.55 -25.62 -15.60
C VAL A 138 -0.56 -25.34 -14.47
N LEU A 139 -0.22 -26.36 -13.68
CA LEU A 139 0.76 -26.24 -12.60
C LEU A 139 2.16 -25.86 -13.11
N TRP A 140 2.60 -26.43 -14.24
CA TRP A 140 3.86 -26.06 -14.87
C TRP A 140 3.85 -24.62 -15.40
N ALA A 141 2.73 -24.13 -15.95
CA ALA A 141 2.62 -22.75 -16.39
C ALA A 141 2.76 -21.76 -15.21
N ILE A 142 2.12 -22.07 -14.07
CA ILE A 142 2.25 -21.29 -12.83
C ILE A 142 3.72 -21.26 -12.37
N VAL A 143 4.36 -22.43 -12.29
CA VAL A 143 5.75 -22.55 -11.81
C VAL A 143 6.75 -21.91 -12.78
N ALA A 144 6.52 -22.02 -14.10
CA ALA A 144 7.35 -21.37 -15.11
C ALA A 144 7.23 -19.84 -15.07
N SER A 145 6.02 -19.31 -14.84
CA SER A 145 5.81 -17.87 -14.66
C SER A 145 6.55 -17.37 -13.42
N ALA A 146 6.38 -18.05 -12.28
CA ALA A 146 7.07 -17.69 -11.05
C ALA A 146 8.60 -17.78 -11.17
N PHE A 147 9.10 -18.77 -11.89
CA PHE A 147 10.53 -18.89 -12.19
C PHE A 147 11.06 -17.69 -13.00
N GLY A 148 10.31 -17.23 -14.02
CA GLY A 148 10.69 -16.05 -14.80
C GLY A 148 10.69 -14.77 -13.96
N VAL A 149 9.70 -14.59 -13.08
CA VAL A 149 9.68 -13.48 -12.10
C VAL A 149 10.89 -13.56 -11.16
N CYS A 150 11.28 -14.75 -10.69
CA CYS A 150 12.49 -14.91 -9.89
C CYS A 150 13.77 -14.55 -10.65
N ILE A 151 13.89 -14.92 -11.92
CA ILE A 151 15.05 -14.57 -12.75
C ILE A 151 15.20 -13.05 -12.84
N ILE A 152 14.12 -12.33 -13.10
CA ILE A 152 14.13 -10.85 -13.14
C ILE A 152 14.53 -10.25 -11.79
N GLY A 153 14.01 -10.81 -10.68
CA GLY A 153 14.34 -10.38 -9.33
C GLY A 153 15.81 -10.60 -8.97
N ILE A 154 16.34 -11.80 -9.23
CA ILE A 154 17.74 -12.15 -8.97
C ILE A 154 18.67 -11.31 -9.85
N ASP A 155 18.32 -11.10 -11.13
CA ASP A 155 19.15 -10.29 -12.03
C ASP A 155 19.29 -8.85 -11.53
N SER A 156 18.21 -8.27 -10.98
CA SER A 156 18.25 -6.91 -10.43
C SER A 156 19.27 -6.76 -9.29
N VAL A 157 19.50 -7.83 -8.53
CA VAL A 157 20.54 -7.87 -7.49
C VAL A 157 21.92 -8.17 -8.08
N ALA A 158 21.98 -8.99 -9.13
CA ALA A 158 23.22 -9.39 -9.82
C ALA A 158 23.81 -8.33 -10.79
N GLY A 159 23.21 -7.14 -10.85
CA GLY A 159 23.69 -6.02 -11.69
C GLY A 159 22.83 -5.72 -12.93
N GLY A 160 21.67 -6.36 -13.09
CA GLY A 160 20.61 -5.96 -14.02
C GLY A 160 20.88 -6.22 -15.50
N LYS A 161 21.78 -7.15 -15.86
CA LYS A 161 22.16 -7.37 -17.27
C LYS A 161 21.01 -7.89 -18.13
N ILE A 162 20.27 -8.88 -17.64
CA ILE A 162 19.12 -9.46 -18.35
C ILE A 162 17.99 -8.42 -18.45
N VAL A 163 17.73 -7.71 -17.36
CA VAL A 163 16.71 -6.65 -17.31
C VAL A 163 17.02 -5.52 -18.30
N ASN A 164 18.29 -5.09 -18.38
CA ASN A 164 18.71 -4.05 -19.32
C ASN A 164 18.54 -4.49 -20.77
N ILE A 165 18.77 -5.77 -21.10
CA ILE A 165 18.51 -6.32 -22.45
C ILE A 165 17.01 -6.23 -22.77
N PHE A 166 16.13 -6.68 -21.86
CA PHE A 166 14.68 -6.59 -22.09
C PHE A 166 14.20 -5.15 -22.23
N ASN A 167 14.66 -4.25 -21.37
CA ASN A 167 14.33 -2.83 -21.45
C ASN A 167 14.79 -2.21 -22.79
N ALA A 168 15.97 -2.58 -23.29
CA ALA A 168 16.46 -2.14 -24.59
C ALA A 168 15.62 -2.70 -25.75
N MET A 169 15.17 -3.96 -25.66
CA MET A 169 14.29 -4.58 -26.66
C MET A 169 12.91 -3.92 -26.70
N PHE A 170 12.29 -3.61 -25.55
CA PHE A 170 11.01 -2.91 -25.56
C PHE A 170 11.13 -1.51 -26.14
N LYS A 171 12.23 -0.81 -25.82
CA LYS A 171 12.53 0.50 -26.40
C LYS A 171 12.75 0.43 -27.91
N SER A 172 13.42 -0.60 -28.44
CA SER A 172 13.67 -0.72 -29.89
C SER A 172 12.41 -1.01 -30.70
N VAL A 173 11.37 -1.60 -30.08
CA VAL A 173 10.06 -1.87 -30.70
C VAL A 173 9.03 -0.77 -30.35
N ASN A 174 9.47 0.35 -29.76
CA ASN A 174 8.62 1.47 -29.34
C ASN A 174 7.47 1.08 -28.39
N ILE A 175 7.70 0.06 -27.54
CA ILE A 175 6.77 -0.34 -26.49
C ILE A 175 7.13 0.47 -25.24
N ASN A 176 6.20 1.30 -24.76
CA ASN A 176 6.36 2.12 -23.55
C ASN A 176 6.22 1.28 -22.27
N PHE A 177 7.11 0.31 -22.11
CA PHE A 177 7.18 -0.59 -20.95
C PHE A 177 8.64 -0.76 -20.53
N SER A 178 8.89 -0.68 -19.22
CA SER A 178 10.21 -0.95 -18.65
C SER A 178 10.08 -1.62 -17.29
N PHE A 179 11.01 -2.50 -17.01
CA PHE A 179 11.19 -3.08 -15.69
C PHE A 179 12.02 -2.11 -14.83
N PHE A 180 11.45 -1.66 -13.71
CA PHE A 180 12.09 -0.77 -12.75
C PHE A 180 11.61 -1.10 -11.33
N GLY A 181 12.30 -0.58 -10.31
CA GLY A 181 11.94 -0.81 -8.90
C GLY A 181 11.97 -2.28 -8.47
N LEU A 182 12.84 -3.08 -9.11
CA LEU A 182 12.91 -4.54 -8.91
C LEU A 182 13.64 -4.94 -7.61
N TYR A 183 14.51 -4.05 -7.11
CA TYR A 183 15.24 -4.20 -5.86
C TYR A 183 15.29 -2.84 -5.15
N VAL A 184 14.70 -2.76 -3.96
CA VAL A 184 14.56 -1.53 -3.18
C VAL A 184 14.82 -1.87 -1.71
N ASP A 185 15.56 -1.01 -0.98
CA ASP A 185 15.85 -1.15 0.45
C ASP A 185 16.37 -2.53 0.88
N GLY A 186 17.24 -3.15 0.08
CA GLY A 186 17.80 -4.47 0.40
C GLY A 186 16.86 -5.65 0.11
N ARG A 187 15.73 -5.43 -0.56
CA ARG A 187 14.67 -6.42 -0.77
C ARG A 187 14.40 -6.64 -2.25
N ILE A 188 14.22 -7.90 -2.63
CA ILE A 188 13.75 -8.24 -3.97
C ILE A 188 12.24 -7.98 -4.07
N HIS A 189 11.86 -7.06 -4.95
CA HIS A 189 10.48 -6.76 -5.31
C HIS A 189 10.07 -7.46 -6.62
N SER A 190 11.04 -7.67 -7.52
CA SER A 190 10.85 -8.17 -8.88
C SER A 190 9.74 -7.42 -9.64
N THR A 191 9.14 -8.03 -10.67
CA THR A 191 8.10 -7.43 -11.50
C THR A 191 6.88 -6.99 -10.70
N MET A 192 6.58 -7.63 -9.57
CA MET A 192 5.46 -7.25 -8.70
C MET A 192 5.64 -5.87 -8.03
N GLN A 193 6.87 -5.33 -8.01
CA GLN A 193 7.22 -4.03 -7.38
C GLN A 193 6.87 -3.92 -5.88
N TYR A 194 6.37 -5.00 -5.28
CA TYR A 194 5.98 -5.09 -3.88
C TYR A 194 6.43 -6.44 -3.28
N PRO A 195 7.33 -6.43 -2.28
CA PRO A 195 8.05 -7.63 -1.85
C PRO A 195 7.18 -8.60 -1.05
N ASN A 196 6.16 -8.10 -0.34
CA ASN A 196 5.25 -8.96 0.42
C ASN A 196 4.33 -9.76 -0.53
N ALA A 197 3.82 -9.10 -1.58
CA ALA A 197 3.07 -9.74 -2.66
C ALA A 197 3.93 -10.76 -3.43
N LEU A 198 5.18 -10.42 -3.75
CA LEU A 198 6.10 -11.38 -4.34
C LEU A 198 6.28 -12.60 -3.42
N ALA A 199 6.47 -12.39 -2.12
CA ALA A 199 6.67 -13.46 -1.16
C ALA A 199 5.49 -14.44 -1.10
N SER A 200 4.26 -13.94 -1.04
CA SER A 200 3.05 -14.77 -1.00
C SER A 200 2.86 -15.56 -2.31
N TYR A 201 3.11 -14.94 -3.45
CA TYR A 201 3.10 -15.58 -4.77
C TYR A 201 4.14 -16.71 -4.88
N LEU A 202 5.38 -16.46 -4.42
CA LEU A 202 6.47 -17.44 -4.48
C LEU A 202 6.24 -18.64 -3.55
N ILE A 203 5.72 -18.44 -2.34
CA ILE A 203 5.38 -19.57 -1.44
C ILE A 203 4.30 -20.45 -2.09
N ALA A 204 3.26 -19.85 -2.67
CA ALA A 204 2.22 -20.61 -3.35
C ALA A 204 2.81 -21.44 -4.50
N ALA A 205 3.61 -20.82 -5.38
CA ALA A 205 4.29 -21.52 -6.47
C ALA A 205 5.28 -22.59 -5.99
N PHE A 206 5.93 -22.38 -4.84
CA PHE A 206 6.87 -23.33 -4.24
C PHE A 206 6.19 -24.67 -3.90
N PHE A 207 5.01 -24.65 -3.26
CA PHE A 207 4.27 -25.89 -2.97
C PHE A 207 3.82 -26.61 -4.24
N ILE A 208 3.53 -25.87 -5.31
CA ILE A 208 3.24 -26.45 -6.62
C ILE A 208 4.48 -27.11 -7.24
N SER A 209 5.65 -26.45 -7.15
CA SER A 209 6.92 -27.00 -7.63
C SER A 209 7.28 -28.29 -6.88
N MET A 210 7.05 -28.33 -5.56
CA MET A 210 7.17 -29.54 -4.75
C MET A 210 6.22 -30.65 -5.23
N ALA A 211 4.96 -30.33 -5.55
CA ALA A 211 4.00 -31.28 -6.09
C ALA A 211 4.49 -31.91 -7.40
N LEU A 212 4.99 -31.07 -8.32
CA LEU A 212 5.52 -31.50 -9.61
C LEU A 212 6.75 -32.40 -9.45
N SER A 213 7.64 -32.07 -8.51
CA SER A 213 8.80 -32.91 -8.18
C SER A 213 8.40 -34.28 -7.63
N LEU A 214 7.44 -34.32 -6.70
CA LEU A 214 7.02 -35.58 -6.05
C LEU A 214 6.21 -36.51 -6.97
N THR A 215 5.50 -35.96 -7.94
CA THR A 215 4.62 -36.72 -8.85
C THR A 215 5.28 -37.11 -10.17
N ALA A 216 6.40 -36.47 -10.52
CA ALA A 216 7.09 -36.74 -11.76
C ALA A 216 7.69 -38.15 -11.81
N LYS A 217 7.49 -38.82 -12.95
CA LYS A 217 7.98 -40.19 -13.18
C LYS A 217 9.48 -40.22 -13.49
N LYS A 218 9.96 -39.28 -14.31
CA LYS A 218 11.36 -39.21 -14.75
C LYS A 218 12.18 -38.38 -13.75
N TRP A 219 13.34 -38.89 -13.33
CA TRP A 219 14.20 -38.22 -12.34
C TRP A 219 14.62 -36.81 -12.78
N TRP A 220 14.89 -36.59 -14.08
CA TRP A 220 15.29 -35.28 -14.58
C TRP A 220 14.15 -34.26 -14.52
N VAL A 221 12.88 -34.68 -14.65
CA VAL A 221 11.73 -33.78 -14.45
C VAL A 221 11.60 -33.40 -12.97
N ARG A 222 11.88 -34.33 -12.05
CA ARG A 222 12.01 -34.02 -10.61
C ARG A 222 13.13 -33.01 -10.39
N GLY A 223 14.26 -33.23 -11.04
CA GLY A 223 15.41 -32.33 -11.06
C GLY A 223 15.01 -30.91 -11.46
N ILE A 224 14.36 -30.72 -12.61
CA ILE A 224 13.89 -29.40 -13.08
C ILE A 224 12.97 -28.74 -12.04
N ALA A 225 11.95 -29.45 -11.55
CA ALA A 225 11.03 -28.90 -10.56
C ALA A 225 11.73 -28.54 -9.24
N SER A 226 12.74 -29.32 -8.84
CA SER A 226 13.56 -29.08 -7.65
C SER A 226 14.49 -27.87 -7.83
N SER A 227 15.11 -27.71 -9.00
CA SER A 227 15.91 -26.52 -9.35
C SER A 227 15.09 -25.24 -9.34
N ILE A 228 13.88 -25.28 -9.92
CA ILE A 228 12.98 -24.13 -9.87
C ILE A 228 12.57 -23.88 -8.42
N GLY A 229 12.21 -24.92 -7.66
CA GLY A 229 11.89 -24.81 -6.24
C GLY A 229 12.99 -24.14 -5.41
N PHE A 230 14.27 -24.44 -5.70
CA PHE A 230 15.42 -23.76 -5.10
C PHE A 230 15.41 -22.27 -5.43
N VAL A 231 15.29 -21.91 -6.72
CA VAL A 231 15.29 -20.50 -7.15
C VAL A 231 14.11 -19.71 -6.55
N LEU A 232 12.93 -20.32 -6.46
CA LEU A 232 11.75 -19.74 -5.79
C LEU A 232 12.05 -19.47 -4.31
N LEU A 233 12.59 -20.45 -3.57
CA LEU A 233 12.91 -20.29 -2.15
C LEU A 233 14.04 -19.27 -1.91
N THR A 234 15.09 -19.29 -2.73
CA THR A 234 16.18 -18.30 -2.64
C THR A 234 15.64 -16.90 -2.84
N THR A 235 14.84 -16.67 -3.88
CA THR A 235 14.23 -15.35 -4.13
C THR A 235 13.30 -14.95 -2.99
N PHE A 236 12.48 -15.88 -2.51
CA PHE A 236 11.59 -15.70 -1.37
C PHE A 236 12.34 -15.21 -0.11
N ILE A 237 13.49 -15.82 0.22
CA ILE A 237 14.32 -15.42 1.36
C ILE A 237 14.86 -13.98 1.23
N PHE A 238 15.03 -13.46 0.02
CA PHE A 238 15.46 -12.07 -0.18
C PHE A 238 14.28 -11.09 -0.34
N THR A 239 13.04 -11.54 -0.21
CA THR A 239 11.88 -10.63 -0.08
C THR A 239 11.76 -10.02 1.32
N LEU A 240 12.36 -10.66 2.34
CA LEU A 240 12.33 -10.22 3.74
C LEU A 240 10.90 -9.98 4.30
N SER A 241 9.91 -10.77 3.84
CA SER A 241 8.52 -10.69 4.32
C SER A 241 8.30 -11.52 5.60
N ARG A 242 8.13 -10.85 6.74
CA ARG A 242 7.93 -11.47 8.07
C ARG A 242 6.71 -12.39 8.12
N GLY A 243 5.56 -11.88 7.65
CA GLY A 243 4.31 -12.63 7.63
C GLY A 243 4.44 -13.90 6.79
N ALA A 244 5.11 -13.80 5.64
CA ALA A 244 5.35 -14.93 4.76
C ALA A 244 6.29 -15.99 5.38
N TYR A 245 7.33 -15.59 6.13
CA TYR A 245 8.19 -16.53 6.86
C TYR A 245 7.43 -17.33 7.92
N ILE A 246 6.62 -16.65 8.73
CA ILE A 246 5.79 -17.30 9.76
C ILE A 246 4.82 -18.29 9.10
N LEU A 247 4.14 -17.85 8.03
CA LEU A 247 3.19 -18.69 7.31
C LEU A 247 3.85 -19.91 6.66
N LEU A 248 5.05 -19.76 6.08
CA LEU A 248 5.80 -20.90 5.53
C LEU A 248 6.18 -21.90 6.62
N LEU A 249 6.64 -21.42 7.79
CA LEU A 249 7.01 -22.27 8.92
C LEU A 249 5.82 -23.10 9.42
N LEU A 250 4.61 -22.53 9.44
CA LEU A 250 3.38 -23.22 9.82
C LEU A 250 2.87 -24.16 8.71
N ALA A 251 3.04 -23.79 7.44
CA ALA A 251 2.53 -24.56 6.31
C ALA A 251 3.34 -25.81 5.98
N LEU A 252 4.66 -25.79 6.18
CA LEU A 252 5.54 -26.93 5.86
C LEU A 252 5.14 -28.21 6.64
N PRO A 253 4.96 -28.19 7.98
CA PRO A 253 4.47 -29.34 8.72
C PRO A 253 3.08 -29.79 8.27
N LEU A 254 2.15 -28.84 8.08
CA LEU A 254 0.79 -29.15 7.64
C LEU A 254 0.79 -29.85 6.27
N TYR A 255 1.56 -29.34 5.32
CA TYR A 255 1.72 -29.94 3.99
C TYR A 255 2.23 -31.38 4.08
N LEU A 256 3.32 -31.61 4.84
CA LEU A 256 3.89 -32.95 5.03
C LEU A 256 2.92 -33.92 5.73
N LEU A 257 2.12 -33.42 6.68
CA LEU A 257 1.11 -34.22 7.37
C LEU A 257 -0.01 -34.67 6.43
N LEU A 258 -0.44 -33.79 5.53
CA LEU A 258 -1.50 -34.04 4.55
C LEU A 258 -1.07 -34.98 3.41
N LEU A 259 0.23 -35.08 3.11
CA LEU A 259 0.74 -35.98 2.05
C LEU A 259 0.29 -37.45 2.26
N PRO A 260 0.00 -38.20 1.18
CA PRO A 260 -0.30 -39.63 1.27
C PRO A 260 0.80 -40.43 1.96
N LYS A 261 0.43 -41.48 2.73
CA LYS A 261 1.39 -42.29 3.52
C LYS A 261 2.59 -42.79 2.71
N GLY A 262 2.39 -43.19 1.44
CA GLY A 262 3.46 -43.68 0.57
C GLY A 262 4.43 -42.62 0.06
N THR A 263 4.09 -41.32 0.17
CA THR A 263 4.91 -40.20 -0.34
C THR A 263 5.44 -39.29 0.76
N LYS A 264 5.06 -39.47 2.03
CA LYS A 264 5.56 -38.67 3.16
C LYS A 264 7.07 -38.66 3.26
N ALA A 265 7.71 -39.83 3.23
CA ALA A 265 9.17 -39.95 3.32
C ALA A 265 9.89 -39.23 2.17
N ARG A 266 9.36 -39.35 0.94
CA ARG A 266 9.88 -38.62 -0.23
C ARG A 266 9.69 -37.11 -0.09
N GLY A 267 8.53 -36.67 0.43
CA GLY A 267 8.24 -35.27 0.73
C GLY A 267 9.25 -34.66 1.71
N VAL A 268 9.50 -35.35 2.82
CA VAL A 268 10.50 -34.96 3.83
C VAL A 268 11.89 -34.89 3.21
N TYR A 269 12.32 -35.93 2.49
CA TYR A 269 13.63 -35.96 1.84
C TYR A 269 13.80 -34.79 0.85
N CYS A 270 12.77 -34.55 0.03
CA CYS A 270 12.77 -33.45 -0.94
C CYS A 270 12.92 -32.10 -0.24
N LEU A 271 12.18 -31.86 0.84
CA LEU A 271 12.24 -30.62 1.60
C LEU A 271 13.59 -30.44 2.30
N VAL A 272 14.09 -31.46 3.00
CA VAL A 272 15.34 -31.39 3.76
C VAL A 272 16.52 -31.11 2.84
N THR A 273 16.63 -31.83 1.73
CA THR A 273 17.71 -31.60 0.75
C THR A 273 17.61 -30.22 0.11
N LEU A 274 16.40 -29.75 -0.19
CA LEU A 274 16.20 -28.44 -0.80
C LEU A 274 16.56 -27.30 0.17
N LEU A 275 16.12 -27.38 1.43
CA LEU A 275 16.49 -26.42 2.47
C LEU A 275 17.99 -26.50 2.80
N GLY A 276 18.56 -27.71 2.86
CA GLY A 276 19.97 -27.95 3.09
C GLY A 276 20.87 -27.37 2.00
N ILE A 277 20.36 -27.21 0.78
CA ILE A 277 21.03 -26.48 -0.31
C ILE A 277 20.74 -24.97 -0.19
N THR A 278 19.48 -24.59 0.02
CA THR A 278 19.04 -23.18 -0.04
C THR A 278 19.63 -22.33 1.07
N VAL A 279 19.62 -22.80 2.33
CA VAL A 279 20.03 -21.98 3.49
C VAL A 279 21.53 -21.64 3.46
N PRO A 280 22.46 -22.59 3.27
CA PRO A 280 23.88 -22.25 3.17
C PRO A 280 24.20 -21.32 2.00
N LEU A 281 23.57 -21.54 0.84
CA LEU A 281 23.75 -20.66 -0.32
C LEU A 281 23.16 -19.27 -0.09
N ALA A 282 22.02 -19.14 0.60
CA ALA A 282 21.45 -17.84 0.94
C ALA A 282 22.38 -17.03 1.86
N ILE A 283 23.06 -17.68 2.81
CA ILE A 283 24.08 -17.05 3.67
C ILE A 283 25.28 -16.58 2.83
N LEU A 284 25.74 -17.40 1.89
CA LEU A 284 26.84 -17.01 1.00
C LEU A 284 26.44 -15.86 0.06
N LEU A 285 25.22 -15.94 -0.50
CA LEU A 285 24.64 -14.90 -1.36
C LEU A 285 24.51 -13.57 -0.61
N SER A 286 24.04 -13.56 0.64
CA SER A 286 23.90 -12.31 1.41
C SER A 286 25.23 -11.59 1.59
N LYS A 287 26.34 -12.34 1.72
CA LYS A 287 27.69 -11.78 1.77
C LYS A 287 28.07 -11.09 0.46
N THR A 288 27.72 -11.68 -0.68
CA THR A 288 27.99 -11.10 -2.00
C THR A 288 27.09 -9.89 -2.28
N ILE A 289 25.80 -9.98 -1.94
CA ILE A 289 24.81 -8.92 -2.17
C ILE A 289 25.13 -7.65 -1.39
N ASN A 290 25.55 -7.82 -0.13
CA ASN A 290 25.84 -6.70 0.77
C ASN A 290 27.25 -6.11 0.62
N ASN A 291 28.11 -6.73 -0.20
CA ASN A 291 29.46 -6.21 -0.46
C ASN A 291 29.44 -5.24 -1.64
N ALA A 292 29.48 -3.94 -1.35
CA ALA A 292 29.37 -2.87 -2.36
C ALA A 292 30.47 -2.91 -3.44
N SER A 293 31.69 -3.35 -3.08
CA SER A 293 32.83 -3.48 -3.99
C SER A 293 32.96 -4.87 -4.63
N GLY A 294 32.03 -5.79 -4.33
CA GLY A 294 32.06 -7.17 -4.79
C GLY A 294 31.62 -7.35 -6.26
N ASN A 295 32.19 -8.35 -6.93
CA ASN A 295 31.75 -8.72 -8.28
C ASN A 295 30.34 -9.33 -8.25
N LYS A 296 29.34 -8.52 -8.63
CA LYS A 296 27.92 -8.92 -8.66
C LYS A 296 27.62 -10.09 -9.61
N SER A 297 28.49 -10.40 -10.58
CA SER A 297 28.31 -11.58 -11.44
C SER A 297 28.39 -12.91 -10.68
N LEU A 298 29.00 -12.92 -9.50
CA LEU A 298 29.11 -14.10 -8.65
C LEU A 298 27.74 -14.56 -8.11
N VAL A 299 26.75 -13.66 -8.04
CA VAL A 299 25.36 -14.00 -7.67
C VAL A 299 24.79 -15.07 -8.60
N TRP A 300 24.91 -14.89 -9.92
CA TRP A 300 24.41 -15.85 -10.90
C TRP A 300 25.14 -17.20 -10.83
N LEU A 301 26.46 -17.19 -10.61
CA LEU A 301 27.24 -18.42 -10.46
C LEU A 301 26.76 -19.24 -9.25
N LEU A 302 26.53 -18.60 -8.10
CA LEU A 302 26.01 -19.26 -6.91
C LEU A 302 24.59 -19.79 -7.11
N VAL A 303 23.70 -19.00 -7.72
CA VAL A 303 22.32 -19.43 -8.01
C VAL A 303 22.31 -20.62 -8.97
N LEU A 304 23.12 -20.60 -10.04
CA LEU A 304 23.25 -21.71 -10.97
C LEU A 304 23.82 -22.96 -10.30
N PHE A 305 24.84 -22.81 -9.45
CA PHE A 305 25.42 -23.90 -8.69
C PHE A 305 24.38 -24.56 -7.77
N GLY A 306 23.62 -23.76 -7.00
CA GLY A 306 22.54 -24.26 -6.16
C GLY A 306 21.42 -24.95 -6.95
N ALA A 307 21.04 -24.39 -8.11
CA ALA A 307 20.05 -24.98 -8.99
C ALA A 307 20.51 -26.33 -9.56
N LEU A 308 21.78 -26.47 -9.92
CA LEU A 308 22.38 -27.74 -10.37
C LEU A 308 22.44 -28.76 -9.23
N MET A 309 22.84 -28.37 -8.02
CA MET A 309 22.80 -29.27 -6.86
C MET A 309 21.36 -29.75 -6.59
N ALA A 310 20.39 -28.83 -6.61
CA ALA A 310 18.98 -29.16 -6.43
C ALA A 310 18.42 -30.04 -7.56
N PHE A 311 19.00 -29.98 -8.76
CA PHE A 311 18.69 -30.87 -9.88
C PHE A 311 19.19 -32.29 -9.62
N PHE A 312 20.51 -32.44 -9.41
CA PHE A 312 21.18 -33.74 -9.37
C PHE A 312 20.87 -34.52 -8.09
N VAL A 313 20.56 -33.85 -6.97
CA VAL A 313 20.13 -34.51 -5.72
C VAL A 313 18.80 -35.27 -5.89
N ARG A 314 18.05 -35.06 -6.97
CA ARG A 314 16.83 -35.85 -7.26
C ARG A 314 17.11 -37.22 -7.87
N TYR A 315 18.34 -37.47 -8.35
CA TYR A 315 18.77 -38.79 -8.78
C TYR A 315 18.78 -39.81 -7.63
N THR A 316 19.03 -39.35 -6.40
CA THR A 316 19.10 -40.20 -5.20
C THR A 316 17.73 -40.48 -4.56
N ASP A 317 16.63 -39.91 -5.08
CA ASP A 317 15.29 -40.02 -4.50
C ASP A 317 14.83 -41.49 -4.34
N GLU A 318 15.13 -42.36 -5.30
CA GLU A 318 14.72 -43.77 -5.25
C GLU A 318 15.47 -44.56 -4.19
N ILE A 319 16.76 -44.27 -4.02
CA ILE A 319 17.63 -44.87 -3.00
C ILE A 319 17.18 -44.38 -1.61
N ALA A 320 17.01 -43.07 -1.46
CA ALA A 320 16.54 -42.45 -0.23
C ALA A 320 15.16 -42.97 0.18
N ALA A 321 14.22 -43.11 -0.76
CA ALA A 321 12.90 -43.66 -0.48
C ALA A 321 12.96 -45.11 0.02
N LYS A 322 13.82 -45.96 -0.55
CA LYS A 322 14.01 -47.36 -0.08
C LYS A 322 14.57 -47.40 1.35
N LEU A 323 15.51 -46.53 1.67
CA LEU A 323 16.13 -46.44 3.00
C LEU A 323 15.14 -45.90 4.04
N LEU A 324 14.45 -44.80 3.72
CA LEU A 324 13.50 -44.14 4.63
C LEU A 324 12.24 -44.98 4.88
N ASN A 325 11.79 -45.80 3.91
CA ASN A 325 10.63 -46.67 4.10
C ASN A 325 10.91 -47.86 5.04
N LYS A 326 12.19 -48.21 5.30
CA LYS A 326 12.55 -49.21 6.34
C LYS A 326 12.43 -48.64 7.75
N ILE A 327 12.39 -47.32 7.88
CA ILE A 327 12.26 -46.62 9.15
C ILE A 327 10.77 -46.50 9.46
N LYS A 328 10.34 -46.94 10.65
CA LYS A 328 8.96 -46.73 11.11
C LYS A 328 8.62 -45.24 11.00
N LEU A 329 7.44 -44.90 10.49
CA LEU A 329 7.02 -43.50 10.28
C LEU A 329 7.17 -42.65 11.56
N SER A 330 6.94 -43.22 12.74
CA SER A 330 7.19 -42.56 14.03
C SER A 330 8.66 -42.16 14.22
N VAL A 331 9.61 -43.00 13.84
CA VAL A 331 11.06 -42.76 13.93
C VAL A 331 11.52 -41.75 12.86
N ALA A 332 10.93 -41.78 11.65
CA ALA A 332 11.23 -40.79 10.61
C ALA A 332 10.70 -39.40 10.97
N VAL A 333 9.52 -39.31 11.59
CA VAL A 333 8.98 -38.05 12.13
C VAL A 333 9.86 -37.54 13.28
N ILE A 334 10.23 -38.40 14.24
CA ILE A 334 11.16 -38.03 15.32
C ILE A 334 12.51 -37.56 14.77
N GLY A 335 13.09 -38.28 13.80
CA GLY A 335 14.36 -37.90 13.17
C GLY A 335 14.27 -36.57 12.40
N SER A 336 13.13 -36.31 11.74
CA SER A 336 12.88 -35.02 11.09
C SER A 336 12.71 -33.91 12.13
N SER A 337 12.03 -34.16 13.24
CA SER A 337 11.89 -33.22 14.35
C SER A 337 13.25 -32.93 15.00
N VAL A 338 14.10 -33.93 15.20
CA VAL A 338 15.47 -33.76 15.72
C VAL A 338 16.30 -32.93 14.74
N LEU A 339 16.20 -33.19 13.44
CA LEU A 339 16.89 -32.38 12.43
C LEU A 339 16.39 -30.93 12.41
N VAL A 340 15.09 -30.70 12.56
CA VAL A 340 14.50 -29.36 12.73
C VAL A 340 15.04 -28.69 13.98
N VAL A 341 15.17 -29.41 15.10
CA VAL A 341 15.78 -28.89 16.34
C VAL A 341 17.26 -28.56 16.13
N ILE A 342 18.04 -29.40 15.45
CA ILE A 342 19.45 -29.13 15.14
C ILE A 342 19.58 -27.90 14.24
N VAL A 343 18.76 -27.80 13.19
CA VAL A 343 18.71 -26.62 12.32
C VAL A 343 18.27 -25.39 13.12
N ALA A 344 17.29 -25.52 14.01
CA ALA A 344 16.86 -24.43 14.87
C ALA A 344 17.97 -23.98 15.84
N VAL A 345 18.69 -24.92 16.46
CA VAL A 345 19.85 -24.62 17.33
C VAL A 345 20.98 -23.98 16.54
N GLY A 346 21.28 -24.48 15.34
CA GLY A 346 22.27 -23.89 14.44
C GLY A 346 21.87 -22.49 13.99
N LEU A 347 20.59 -22.28 13.67
CA LEU A 347 20.03 -20.95 13.38
C LEU A 347 20.12 -20.03 14.60
N VAL A 348 19.77 -20.50 15.80
CA VAL A 348 19.92 -19.73 17.06
C VAL A 348 21.37 -19.30 17.26
N PHE A 349 22.34 -20.19 17.03
CA PHE A 349 23.76 -19.83 17.10
C PHE A 349 24.16 -18.79 16.04
N ILE A 350 23.71 -18.95 14.80
CA ILE A 350 23.95 -17.98 13.71
C ILE A 350 23.33 -16.62 14.04
N PHE A 351 22.10 -16.60 14.55
CA PHE A 351 21.35 -15.40 14.88
C PHE A 351 21.90 -14.70 16.13
N ASN A 352 22.44 -15.43 17.11
CA ASN A 352 23.02 -14.84 18.32
C ASN A 352 24.51 -14.46 18.18
N ALA A 353 25.19 -14.88 17.11
CA ALA A 353 26.57 -14.50 16.87
C ALA A 353 26.67 -13.00 16.55
N SER A 354 27.38 -12.25 17.39
CA SER A 354 27.62 -10.81 17.25
C SER A 354 29.06 -10.49 16.83
N LEU A 355 29.26 -9.29 16.29
CA LEU A 355 30.57 -8.67 16.08
C LEU A 355 30.53 -7.26 16.71
N PRO A 356 31.70 -6.69 17.06
CA PRO A 356 31.76 -5.29 17.45
C PRO A 356 31.18 -4.37 16.37
N LEU A 357 30.44 -3.35 16.79
CA LEU A 357 29.95 -2.30 15.91
C LEU A 357 31.05 -1.27 15.73
N GLU A 358 31.72 -1.32 14.58
CA GLU A 358 32.70 -0.32 14.15
C GLU A 358 31.99 0.80 13.40
N LEU A 359 32.13 2.02 13.89
CA LEU A 359 31.71 3.26 13.23
C LEU A 359 32.96 4.11 13.00
N ASN A 360 33.28 4.42 11.75
CA ASN A 360 34.47 5.20 11.42
C ASN A 360 34.21 6.17 10.28
N HIS A 361 34.90 7.31 10.35
CA HIS A 361 35.06 8.25 9.25
C HIS A 361 36.51 8.35 8.83
N ALA A 362 36.77 8.35 7.53
CA ALA A 362 38.09 8.70 7.01
C ALA A 362 38.40 10.19 7.31
N ILE A 363 39.68 10.56 7.29
CA ILE A 363 40.12 11.94 7.61
C ILE A 363 39.60 12.94 6.57
N ASP A 364 39.49 12.52 5.32
CA ASP A 364 39.06 13.29 4.15
C ASP A 364 37.56 13.14 3.84
N GLU A 365 36.81 12.42 4.69
CA GLU A 365 35.37 12.25 4.55
C GLU A 365 34.59 13.49 5.02
N LYS A 366 33.36 13.69 4.53
CA LYS A 366 32.49 14.77 5.01
C LYS A 366 31.84 14.37 6.34
N ASP A 367 31.72 15.33 7.27
CA ASP A 367 30.97 15.14 8.51
C ASP A 367 29.53 14.68 8.22
N GLU A 368 29.16 13.50 8.74
CA GLU A 368 27.85 12.89 8.56
C GLU A 368 27.58 11.89 9.68
N PHE A 369 26.33 11.71 10.08
CA PHE A 369 25.98 10.71 11.08
C PHE A 369 26.12 9.28 10.53
N LYS A 370 27.07 8.53 11.08
CA LYS A 370 27.14 7.06 10.96
C LYS A 370 26.72 6.46 12.29
N GLY A 371 25.69 5.63 12.29
CA GLY A 371 25.21 5.06 13.54
C GLY A 371 24.33 3.84 13.40
N LYS A 372 24.02 3.24 14.54
CA LYS A 372 23.13 2.10 14.65
C LYS A 372 22.10 2.35 15.74
N THR A 373 20.83 2.29 15.36
CA THR A 373 19.70 2.37 16.29
C THR A 373 19.15 0.98 16.59
N LYS A 374 18.91 0.71 17.87
CA LYS A 374 18.23 -0.49 18.38
C LYS A 374 17.08 -0.08 19.26
N THR A 375 15.94 -0.73 19.08
CA THR A 375 14.75 -0.47 19.90
C THR A 375 14.65 -1.55 20.99
N VAL A 376 14.18 -1.20 22.17
CA VAL A 376 14.03 -2.11 23.31
C VAL A 376 12.72 -1.80 24.05
N ALA A 377 11.96 -2.84 24.40
CA ALA A 377 10.80 -2.71 25.29
C ALA A 377 11.22 -2.93 26.76
N LEU A 378 10.79 -2.02 27.63
CA LEU A 378 11.10 -1.94 29.06
C LEU A 378 9.81 -1.64 29.85
N GLU A 379 9.83 -1.89 31.16
CA GLU A 379 8.68 -1.60 32.04
C GLU A 379 8.68 -0.10 32.40
N SER A 380 7.53 0.57 32.26
CA SER A 380 7.39 2.00 32.58
C SER A 380 7.56 2.31 34.07
N ASN A 381 7.88 3.57 34.39
CA ASN A 381 8.06 4.09 35.75
C ASN A 381 9.16 3.36 36.55
N LYS A 382 10.26 3.01 35.86
CA LYS A 382 11.43 2.35 36.45
C LYS A 382 12.73 2.98 36.01
N LYS A 383 13.75 2.86 36.87
CA LYS A 383 15.12 3.29 36.59
C LYS A 383 15.96 2.17 36.02
N TYR A 384 16.77 2.53 35.03
CA TYR A 384 17.61 1.60 34.28
C TYR A 384 19.02 2.15 34.09
N ASN A 385 19.98 1.24 33.94
CA ASN A 385 21.36 1.54 33.61
C ASN A 385 21.70 0.96 32.24
N LEU A 386 22.02 1.82 31.27
CA LEU A 386 22.64 1.43 30.00
C LEU A 386 24.14 1.30 30.23
N VAL A 387 24.67 0.09 30.06
CA VAL A 387 26.09 -0.23 30.23
C VAL A 387 26.65 -0.69 28.89
N PHE A 388 27.74 -0.08 28.43
CA PHE A 388 28.37 -0.44 27.16
C PHE A 388 29.90 -0.35 27.21
N GLU A 389 30.57 -1.13 26.36
CA GLU A 389 32.02 -1.15 26.20
C GLU A 389 32.42 -0.57 24.84
N VAL A 390 33.33 0.40 24.84
CA VAL A 390 33.71 1.17 23.64
C VAL A 390 35.19 1.51 23.61
N GLU A 391 35.79 1.44 22.42
CA GLU A 391 37.09 2.05 22.10
C GLU A 391 36.87 3.15 21.05
N ALA A 392 37.32 4.38 21.30
CA ALA A 392 37.14 5.50 20.38
C ALA A 392 38.41 6.32 20.17
N LYS A 393 38.63 6.78 18.93
CA LYS A 393 39.79 7.57 18.51
C LYS A 393 39.34 8.81 17.76
N ALA A 394 40.08 9.90 17.95
CA ALA A 394 39.93 11.13 17.19
C ALA A 394 41.32 11.54 16.69
N GLU A 395 41.51 11.47 15.37
CA GLU A 395 42.75 11.87 14.69
C GLU A 395 42.68 13.32 14.19
N ASN A 396 41.46 13.87 14.12
CA ASN A 396 41.20 15.26 13.75
C ASN A 396 41.03 16.12 15.00
N GLU A 397 41.95 17.07 15.23
CA GLU A 397 41.91 17.99 16.38
C GLU A 397 40.68 18.93 16.37
N LYS A 398 39.98 19.07 15.23
CA LYS A 398 38.76 19.87 15.12
C LYS A 398 37.47 19.13 15.52
N ALA A 399 37.54 17.83 15.81
CA ALA A 399 36.35 17.06 16.20
C ALA A 399 35.93 17.37 17.64
N GLU A 400 34.69 17.82 17.84
CA GLU A 400 34.14 18.18 19.16
C GLU A 400 33.92 16.96 20.08
N TYR A 401 33.64 15.79 19.48
CA TYR A 401 33.48 14.51 20.18
C TYR A 401 33.82 13.35 19.25
N ALA A 402 34.22 12.21 19.80
CA ALA A 402 34.53 11.00 19.03
C ALA A 402 33.29 10.17 18.74
N TYR A 403 32.32 10.11 19.67
CA TYR A 403 31.05 9.42 19.46
C TYR A 403 29.96 9.99 20.35
N MET A 404 28.71 9.63 20.09
CA MET A 404 27.61 9.95 20.97
C MET A 404 26.62 8.79 21.09
N VAL A 405 25.96 8.75 22.24
CA VAL A 405 24.87 7.84 22.55
C VAL A 405 23.61 8.66 22.74
N TYR A 406 22.60 8.35 21.95
CA TYR A 406 21.33 9.04 21.93
C TYR A 406 20.20 8.05 22.20
N MET A 407 19.35 8.32 23.19
CA MET A 407 18.21 7.50 23.55
C MET A 407 16.95 8.35 23.64
N LYS A 408 15.85 7.85 23.08
CA LYS A 408 14.53 8.47 23.20
C LYS A 408 13.45 7.43 23.45
N THR A 409 12.37 7.83 24.10
CA THR A 409 11.16 7.01 24.20
C THR A 409 10.48 6.91 22.83
N LYS A 410 9.65 5.89 22.68
CA LYS A 410 8.78 5.70 21.54
C LYS A 410 7.37 5.48 22.06
N ASN A 411 6.41 6.24 21.56
CA ASN A 411 5.00 6.12 21.96
C ASN A 411 4.47 4.70 21.63
N GLU A 412 3.55 4.16 22.44
CA GLU A 412 2.94 2.83 22.27
C GLU A 412 2.36 2.62 20.87
N THR A 413 1.76 3.67 20.30
CA THR A 413 1.23 3.61 18.94
C THR A 413 2.35 3.64 17.90
N SER A 414 3.52 4.21 18.20
CA SER A 414 4.65 4.35 17.28
C SER A 414 4.30 5.04 15.94
N ILE A 415 3.17 5.76 15.87
CA ILE A 415 2.63 6.36 14.64
C ILE A 415 3.24 7.75 14.39
N SER A 416 3.53 8.50 15.46
CA SER A 416 4.22 9.80 15.41
C SER A 416 5.39 9.88 16.39
N SER A 417 6.24 10.88 16.16
CA SER A 417 7.26 11.33 17.10
C SER A 417 6.74 12.34 18.13
N VAL A 418 5.44 12.67 18.09
CA VAL A 418 4.81 13.61 19.02
C VAL A 418 4.73 12.93 20.40
N GLY A 419 5.36 13.54 21.40
CA GLY A 419 5.48 12.98 22.75
C GLY A 419 6.67 12.04 22.97
N GLU A 420 7.58 11.87 21.99
CA GLU A 420 8.86 11.18 22.24
C GLU A 420 9.75 12.06 23.15
N VAL A 421 10.21 11.49 24.25
CA VAL A 421 11.07 12.14 25.24
C VAL A 421 12.50 11.68 25.02
N VAL A 422 13.44 12.62 24.88
CA VAL A 422 14.87 12.30 24.85
C VAL A 422 15.30 11.92 26.27
N LEU A 423 15.72 10.66 26.43
CA LEU A 423 16.18 10.12 27.72
C LEU A 423 17.69 10.30 27.89
N ILE A 424 18.45 10.14 26.80
CA ILE A 424 19.91 10.27 26.79
C ILE A 424 20.32 11.06 25.55
N ASP A 425 21.12 12.08 25.75
CA ASP A 425 21.89 12.74 24.68
C ASP A 425 23.28 13.06 25.23
N ARG A 426 24.22 12.12 25.01
CA ARG A 426 25.56 12.18 25.61
C ARG A 426 26.63 12.04 24.54
N LYS A 427 27.45 13.08 24.41
CA LYS A 427 28.66 13.12 23.58
C LYS A 427 29.87 12.66 24.40
N PHE A 428 30.79 11.94 23.78
CA PHE A 428 31.98 11.38 24.42
C PHE A 428 33.23 11.57 23.55
N ASN A 429 34.35 11.83 24.21
CA ASN A 429 35.66 12.00 23.58
C ASN A 429 36.35 10.66 23.32
N SER A 430 37.59 10.70 22.83
CA SER A 430 38.45 9.52 22.66
C SER A 430 38.66 8.77 23.98
N THR A 431 38.94 7.47 23.88
CA THR A 431 39.19 6.59 25.02
C THR A 431 40.63 6.07 25.01
N ASN A 432 41.15 5.72 26.18
CA ASN A 432 42.47 5.08 26.30
C ASN A 432 42.31 3.54 26.27
N GLY A 433 42.02 3.01 25.08
CA GLY A 433 41.67 1.60 24.88
C GLY A 433 40.18 1.34 25.11
N ILE A 434 39.83 0.10 25.47
CA ILE A 434 38.44 -0.30 25.73
C ILE A 434 38.02 0.21 27.11
N GLU A 435 37.02 1.09 27.13
CA GLU A 435 36.43 1.62 28.36
C GLU A 435 34.99 1.16 28.53
N LYS A 436 34.62 0.82 29.77
CA LYS A 436 33.24 0.53 30.15
C LYS A 436 32.54 1.80 30.62
N LYS A 437 31.42 2.15 30.00
CA LYS A 437 30.60 3.32 30.32
C LYS A 437 29.24 2.88 30.85
N GLN A 438 28.67 3.69 31.74
CA GLN A 438 27.35 3.49 32.32
C GLN A 438 26.58 4.81 32.30
N ILE A 439 25.31 4.76 31.88
CA ILE A 439 24.39 5.90 31.87
C ILE A 439 23.09 5.46 32.53
N GLU A 440 22.72 6.13 33.62
CA GLU A 440 21.42 5.94 34.29
C GLU A 440 20.33 6.75 33.57
N PHE A 441 19.14 6.17 33.43
CA PHE A 441 17.96 6.83 32.87
C PHE A 441 16.67 6.30 33.53
N GLU A 442 15.62 7.12 33.50
CA GLU A 442 14.31 6.81 34.05
C GLU A 442 13.26 6.81 32.94
N LEU A 443 12.36 5.81 32.96
CA LEU A 443 11.35 5.66 31.92
C LEU A 443 10.00 6.24 32.38
N PRO A 444 9.40 7.20 31.64
CA PRO A 444 8.10 7.80 32.00
C PRO A 444 6.94 6.79 32.03
N GLU A 445 5.86 7.12 32.76
CA GLU A 445 4.66 6.27 32.91
C GLU A 445 4.00 5.89 31.58
N SER A 446 4.08 6.74 30.56
CA SER A 446 3.42 6.57 29.26
C SER A 446 4.28 5.90 28.18
N SER A 447 5.47 5.41 28.53
CA SER A 447 6.45 4.89 27.57
C SER A 447 6.94 3.50 27.94
N GLU A 448 6.63 2.49 27.12
CA GLU A 448 7.14 1.12 27.28
C GLU A 448 8.33 0.81 26.36
N ILE A 449 8.63 1.70 25.41
CA ILE A 449 9.60 1.42 24.34
C ILE A 449 10.63 2.55 24.28
N VAL A 450 11.90 2.18 24.14
CA VAL A 450 13.03 3.11 23.96
C VAL A 450 13.85 2.74 22.72
N SER A 451 14.30 3.75 21.97
CA SER A 451 15.28 3.57 20.90
C SER A 451 16.64 4.10 21.35
N VAL A 452 17.66 3.25 21.31
CA VAL A 452 19.05 3.55 21.65
C VAL A 452 19.87 3.63 20.37
N THR A 453 20.56 4.74 20.15
CA THR A 453 21.38 5.02 18.98
C THR A 453 22.81 5.26 19.39
N PHE A 454 23.73 4.49 18.81
CA PHE A 454 25.17 4.68 18.91
C PHE A 454 25.65 5.28 17.61
N GLN A 455 26.33 6.43 17.65
CA GLN A 455 26.71 7.15 16.43
C GLN A 455 28.05 7.88 16.52
N ASN A 456 28.61 8.14 15.36
CA ASN A 456 29.88 8.81 15.08
C ASN A 456 29.62 9.84 13.96
N TYR A 457 30.13 11.07 14.09
CA TYR A 457 29.73 12.19 13.23
C TYR A 457 30.90 12.84 12.47
N TYR A 458 31.98 13.19 13.18
CA TYR A 458 33.07 13.99 12.61
C TYR A 458 34.07 13.16 11.79
N ALA A 459 34.59 13.76 10.72
CA ALA A 459 35.68 13.21 9.92
C ALA A 459 36.94 12.93 10.76
N GLY A 460 37.62 11.83 10.48
CA GLY A 460 38.81 11.40 11.23
C GLY A 460 38.53 10.91 12.65
N THR A 461 37.29 10.55 12.97
CA THR A 461 36.93 9.91 14.25
C THR A 461 36.45 8.48 14.05
N SER A 462 36.62 7.64 15.06
CA SER A 462 36.11 6.26 15.07
C SER A 462 35.68 5.83 16.46
N ALA A 463 34.69 4.95 16.51
CA ALA A 463 34.22 4.30 17.73
C ALA A 463 33.80 2.86 17.45
N THR A 464 34.33 1.94 18.24
CA THR A 464 34.05 0.51 18.19
C THR A 464 33.35 0.09 19.47
N PHE A 465 32.09 -0.33 19.35
CA PHE A 465 31.27 -0.79 20.47
C PHE A 465 31.28 -2.32 20.54
N TYR A 466 31.72 -2.88 21.66
CA TYR A 466 31.89 -4.33 21.86
C TYR A 466 30.66 -4.98 22.47
N GLU A 467 30.05 -4.34 23.46
CA GLU A 467 28.88 -4.83 24.19
C GLU A 467 27.98 -3.66 24.61
N ALA A 468 26.66 -3.90 24.65
CA ALA A 468 25.69 -2.96 25.20
C ALA A 468 24.55 -3.74 25.90
N LYS A 469 24.28 -3.42 27.17
CA LYS A 469 23.27 -4.08 28.01
C LYS A 469 22.47 -3.07 28.84
N ILE A 470 21.25 -3.44 29.18
CA ILE A 470 20.37 -2.68 30.07
C ILE A 470 20.11 -3.49 31.34
N TYR A 471 20.41 -2.87 32.48
CA TYR A 471 20.16 -3.40 33.82
C TYR A 471 19.08 -2.58 34.53
N GLU A 472 18.26 -3.21 35.36
CA GLU A 472 17.36 -2.50 36.27
C GLU A 472 18.19 -1.88 37.41
N ALA A 473 18.02 -0.58 37.68
CA ALA A 473 18.90 0.15 38.58
C ALA A 473 18.83 -0.36 40.02
N ASP A 474 17.62 -0.68 40.51
CA ASP A 474 17.40 -1.09 41.89
C ASP A 474 17.82 -2.54 42.17
N SER A 475 17.65 -3.44 41.19
CA SER A 475 17.89 -4.89 41.37
C SER A 475 19.23 -5.36 40.80
N GLY A 476 19.87 -4.56 39.95
CA GLY A 476 21.06 -4.95 39.18
C GLY A 476 20.81 -6.10 38.19
N LYS A 477 19.55 -6.51 38.00
CA LYS A 477 19.19 -7.63 37.13
C LYS A 477 19.32 -7.22 35.67
N GLU A 478 20.03 -8.05 34.89
CA GLU A 478 20.08 -7.88 33.43
C GLU A 478 18.66 -8.02 32.86
N LYS A 479 18.19 -6.96 32.20
CA LYS A 479 16.87 -6.95 31.54
C LYS A 479 17.01 -7.30 30.07
N ARG A 480 17.99 -6.68 29.38
CA ARG A 480 18.16 -6.82 27.93
C ARG A 480 19.62 -6.70 27.49
N ASN A 481 20.04 -7.61 26.61
CA ASN A 481 21.28 -7.51 25.84
C ASN A 481 21.00 -6.91 24.46
N ILE A 482 21.70 -5.82 24.10
CA ILE A 482 21.53 -5.11 22.83
C ILE A 482 22.62 -5.59 21.87
N ILE A 483 22.27 -6.50 20.97
CA ILE A 483 23.18 -6.91 19.90
C ILE A 483 23.26 -5.79 18.86
N LEU A 484 24.39 -5.08 18.82
CA LEU A 484 24.60 -3.92 17.94
C LEU A 484 24.85 -4.31 16.48
N LYS A 485 25.56 -5.42 16.23
CA LYS A 485 25.86 -5.94 14.89
C LYS A 485 25.93 -7.46 14.91
N HIS A 486 25.14 -8.12 14.06
CA HIS A 486 25.23 -9.56 13.88
C HIS A 486 26.43 -9.95 13.00
N LYS A 487 27.09 -11.07 13.33
CA LYS A 487 28.25 -11.59 12.59
C LYS A 487 27.90 -11.92 11.14
N TYR A 488 26.69 -12.43 10.91
CA TYR A 488 26.21 -12.79 9.58
C TYR A 488 25.23 -11.73 9.08
N SER A 489 25.54 -11.09 7.95
CA SER A 489 24.67 -10.05 7.36
C SER A 489 23.26 -10.57 7.03
N PHE A 490 23.15 -11.87 6.73
CA PHE A 490 21.89 -12.59 6.61
C PHE A 490 21.03 -12.51 7.88
N ALA A 491 21.65 -12.74 9.04
CA ALA A 491 20.98 -12.66 10.33
C ALA A 491 20.49 -11.25 10.62
N GLU A 492 21.34 -10.24 10.38
CA GLU A 492 20.97 -8.82 10.51
C GLU A 492 19.75 -8.46 9.64
N SER A 493 19.76 -8.87 8.37
CA SER A 493 18.69 -8.55 7.40
C SER A 493 17.34 -9.17 7.77
N ILE A 494 17.34 -10.31 8.48
CA ILE A 494 16.13 -10.98 8.93
C ILE A 494 15.71 -10.48 10.31
N LEU A 495 16.62 -10.48 11.30
CA LEU A 495 16.30 -10.14 12.69
C LEU A 495 15.87 -8.69 12.85
N SER A 496 16.50 -7.74 12.14
CA SER A 496 16.07 -6.34 12.13
C SER A 496 14.61 -6.17 11.72
N ARG A 497 14.04 -7.12 10.97
CA ARG A 497 12.60 -7.12 10.65
C ARG A 497 11.80 -7.56 11.88
N PHE A 498 12.24 -8.55 12.64
CA PHE A 498 11.49 -9.08 13.80
C PHE A 498 11.73 -8.32 15.11
N GLU A 499 12.70 -7.40 15.16
CA GLU A 499 12.93 -6.52 16.32
C GLU A 499 11.68 -5.68 16.63
N ASN A 500 11.08 -5.91 17.81
CA ASN A 500 9.91 -5.20 18.39
C ASN A 500 8.73 -4.98 17.44
N ILE A 501 8.13 -6.08 16.94
CA ILE A 501 6.96 -6.07 16.04
C ILE A 501 5.79 -5.22 16.56
N THR A 502 5.54 -5.22 17.88
CA THR A 502 4.45 -4.44 18.50
C THR A 502 4.70 -2.93 18.49
N ALA A 503 5.96 -2.51 18.40
CA ALA A 503 6.40 -1.11 18.27
C ALA A 503 6.57 -0.68 16.80
N ASP A 504 6.20 -1.53 15.84
CA ASP A 504 6.34 -1.25 14.43
C ASP A 504 5.20 -0.34 13.97
N LYS A 505 5.55 0.84 13.42
CA LYS A 505 4.60 1.80 12.87
C LYS A 505 3.65 1.16 11.85
N SER A 506 4.15 0.27 10.99
CA SER A 506 3.34 -0.43 10.00
C SER A 506 2.33 -1.38 10.64
N TYR A 507 2.65 -1.99 11.78
CA TYR A 507 1.73 -2.89 12.49
C TYR A 507 0.59 -2.09 13.13
N ASN A 508 0.92 -1.05 13.90
CA ASN A 508 -0.07 -0.23 14.59
C ASN A 508 -0.96 0.56 13.61
N THR A 509 -0.39 1.03 12.50
CA THR A 509 -1.17 1.67 11.42
C THR A 509 -2.21 0.71 10.82
N ARG A 510 -1.88 -0.58 10.61
CA ARG A 510 -2.85 -1.58 10.11
C ARG A 510 -3.99 -1.85 11.10
N ILE A 511 -3.74 -1.80 12.41
CA ILE A 511 -4.81 -1.90 13.41
C ILE A 511 -5.78 -0.73 13.28
N MET A 512 -5.27 0.48 13.04
CA MET A 512 -6.12 1.66 12.82
C MET A 512 -6.92 1.52 11.52
N PHE A 513 -6.35 0.96 10.45
CA PHE A 513 -7.10 0.67 9.22
C PHE A 513 -8.29 -0.25 9.48
N ILE A 514 -8.12 -1.25 10.36
CA ILE A 514 -9.21 -2.15 10.76
C ILE A 514 -10.31 -1.38 11.48
N LYS A 515 -9.95 -0.55 12.47
CA LYS A 515 -10.92 0.26 13.22
C LYS A 515 -11.69 1.21 12.31
N ASP A 516 -10.98 1.92 11.42
CA ASP A 516 -11.58 2.90 10.51
C ASP A 516 -12.44 2.23 9.43
N GLY A 517 -12.02 1.07 8.92
CA GLY A 517 -12.82 0.27 7.99
C GLY A 517 -14.11 -0.29 8.62
N LEU A 518 -14.08 -0.64 9.90
CA LEU A 518 -15.30 -1.05 10.62
C LEU A 518 -16.29 0.11 10.80
N LYS A 519 -15.81 1.35 10.94
CA LYS A 519 -16.69 2.54 10.93
C LYS A 519 -17.37 2.69 9.56
N ILE A 520 -16.64 2.52 8.45
CA ILE A 520 -17.22 2.53 7.10
C ILE A 520 -18.23 1.38 6.95
N PHE A 521 -17.89 0.17 7.36
CA PHE A 521 -18.81 -0.97 7.29
C PHE A 521 -20.10 -0.71 8.07
N LYS A 522 -20.05 -0.05 9.24
CA LYS A 522 -21.24 0.28 10.02
C LYS A 522 -22.23 1.13 9.22
N ASP A 523 -21.74 2.09 8.43
CA ASP A 523 -22.58 2.97 7.62
C ASP A 523 -23.07 2.29 6.33
N TRP A 524 -22.36 1.26 5.85
CA TRP A 524 -22.61 0.57 4.58
C TRP A 524 -22.80 -0.95 4.74
N TRP A 525 -23.43 -1.38 5.82
CA TRP A 525 -23.34 -2.76 6.30
C TRP A 525 -23.93 -3.83 5.38
N LEU A 526 -24.98 -3.53 4.60
CA LEU A 526 -25.72 -4.57 3.85
C LEU A 526 -25.07 -4.91 2.49
N ILE A 527 -24.98 -3.92 1.59
CA ILE A 527 -24.50 -4.09 0.20
C ILE A 527 -23.12 -3.43 0.01
N GLY A 528 -22.56 -2.80 1.05
CA GLY A 528 -21.27 -2.11 0.96
C GLY A 528 -21.36 -0.76 0.27
N ALA A 529 -20.24 -0.04 0.27
CA ALA A 529 -20.09 1.27 -0.33
C ALA A 529 -19.74 1.21 -1.83
N GLY A 530 -19.51 0.02 -2.40
CA GLY A 530 -19.04 -0.17 -3.76
C GLY A 530 -17.57 -0.55 -3.86
N GLY A 531 -17.20 -1.24 -4.94
CA GLY A 531 -15.80 -1.55 -5.24
C GLY A 531 -14.94 -0.28 -5.33
N GLY A 532 -13.77 -0.30 -4.68
CA GLY A 532 -12.86 0.85 -4.60
C GLY A 532 -13.26 1.94 -3.60
N ALA A 533 -14.37 1.79 -2.87
CA ALA A 533 -14.88 2.82 -1.96
C ALA A 533 -13.91 3.23 -0.84
N TRP A 534 -13.04 2.32 -0.39
CA TRP A 534 -12.03 2.63 0.63
C TRP A 534 -11.16 3.83 0.24
N SER A 535 -10.72 3.89 -1.02
CA SER A 535 -9.83 4.94 -1.52
C SER A 535 -10.44 6.35 -1.46
N LEU A 536 -11.76 6.44 -1.36
CA LEU A 536 -12.52 7.69 -1.29
C LEU A 536 -12.99 8.01 0.13
N LEU A 537 -13.48 7.00 0.84
CA LEU A 537 -14.13 7.18 2.15
C LEU A 537 -13.13 7.21 3.31
N ASN A 538 -11.97 6.55 3.20
CA ASN A 538 -11.05 6.41 4.34
C ASN A 538 -10.73 7.73 5.04
N PHE A 539 -10.44 8.81 4.30
CA PHE A 539 -10.09 10.11 4.87
C PHE A 539 -11.18 10.72 5.76
N LYS A 540 -12.45 10.39 5.51
CA LYS A 540 -13.56 10.85 6.34
C LYS A 540 -13.64 10.11 7.68
N TYR A 541 -13.19 8.85 7.74
CA TYR A 541 -13.32 7.98 8.92
C TYR A 541 -12.01 7.79 9.69
N GLN A 542 -10.90 8.26 9.12
CA GLN A 542 -9.55 8.15 9.63
C GLN A 542 -9.44 8.60 11.08
N SER A 543 -8.80 7.77 11.91
CA SER A 543 -8.47 8.15 13.30
C SER A 543 -7.26 9.09 13.38
N PHE A 544 -6.42 9.11 12.34
CA PHE A 544 -5.36 10.09 12.12
C PHE A 544 -5.05 10.15 10.62
N LEU A 545 -4.35 11.19 10.16
CA LEU A 545 -4.01 11.32 8.76
C LEU A 545 -3.04 10.22 8.31
N TYR A 546 -3.51 9.35 7.41
CA TYR A 546 -2.67 8.39 6.70
C TYR A 546 -3.06 8.31 5.22
N TRP A 547 -2.11 7.87 4.39
CA TRP A 547 -2.33 7.70 2.97
C TRP A 547 -2.32 6.21 2.62
N SER A 548 -3.47 5.65 2.30
CA SER A 548 -3.58 4.26 1.82
C SER A 548 -4.77 4.09 0.89
N THR A 549 -4.54 3.49 -0.28
CA THR A 549 -5.60 3.14 -1.24
C THR A 549 -6.27 1.81 -0.93
N GLN A 550 -5.76 1.04 0.06
CA GLN A 550 -6.25 -0.28 0.43
C GLN A 550 -6.38 -0.44 1.95
N THR A 551 -7.23 -1.36 2.39
CA THR A 551 -7.42 -1.68 3.83
C THR A 551 -6.24 -2.46 4.44
N HIS A 552 -5.35 -3.03 3.63
CA HIS A 552 -4.33 -4.02 4.07
C HIS A 552 -4.92 -5.23 4.81
N ASN A 553 -6.19 -5.53 4.54
CA ASN A 553 -6.88 -6.73 5.02
C ASN A 553 -7.98 -7.06 4.02
N TYR A 554 -7.78 -8.12 3.23
CA TYR A 554 -8.70 -8.46 2.15
C TYR A 554 -10.15 -8.72 2.62
N PHE A 555 -10.34 -9.32 3.80
CA PHE A 555 -11.69 -9.56 4.33
C PHE A 555 -12.39 -8.25 4.66
N LEU A 556 -11.67 -7.30 5.26
CA LEU A 556 -12.19 -5.96 5.51
C LEU A 556 -12.46 -5.20 4.21
N GLN A 557 -11.60 -5.34 3.19
CA GLN A 557 -11.85 -4.79 1.86
C GLN A 557 -13.20 -5.24 1.32
N VAL A 558 -13.46 -6.55 1.31
CA VAL A 558 -14.73 -7.11 0.85
C VAL A 558 -15.90 -6.63 1.70
N MET A 559 -15.74 -6.52 3.02
CA MET A 559 -16.78 -5.97 3.89
C MET A 559 -17.13 -4.51 3.55
N VAL A 560 -16.12 -3.65 3.35
CA VAL A 560 -16.33 -2.24 2.97
C VAL A 560 -16.97 -2.12 1.59
N GLU A 561 -16.53 -2.93 0.64
CA GLU A 561 -16.96 -2.80 -0.75
C GLU A 561 -18.31 -3.43 -1.04
N THR A 562 -18.62 -4.57 -0.40
CA THR A 562 -19.79 -5.41 -0.71
C THR A 562 -20.70 -5.71 0.47
N GLY A 563 -20.36 -5.19 1.65
CA GLY A 563 -21.16 -5.35 2.86
C GLY A 563 -21.25 -6.81 3.32
N LEU A 564 -22.31 -7.09 4.08
CA LEU A 564 -22.61 -8.40 4.62
C LEU A 564 -22.83 -9.44 3.52
N ILE A 565 -23.42 -9.05 2.38
CA ILE A 565 -23.71 -9.99 1.29
C ILE A 565 -22.42 -10.59 0.70
N GLY A 566 -21.45 -9.76 0.32
CA GLY A 566 -20.24 -10.29 -0.32
C GLY A 566 -19.31 -10.99 0.67
N ILE A 567 -19.20 -10.51 1.93
CA ILE A 567 -18.42 -11.25 2.94
C ILE A 567 -19.02 -12.62 3.25
N LEU A 568 -20.35 -12.77 3.25
CA LEU A 568 -20.99 -14.08 3.39
C LEU A 568 -20.64 -15.02 2.25
N PHE A 569 -20.67 -14.55 0.99
CA PHE A 569 -20.25 -15.37 -0.15
C PHE A 569 -18.77 -15.73 -0.11
N LEU A 570 -17.91 -14.81 0.35
CA LEU A 570 -16.50 -15.10 0.57
C LEU A 570 -16.30 -16.17 1.64
N MET A 571 -17.00 -16.08 2.78
CA MET A 571 -16.96 -17.09 3.84
C MET A 571 -17.47 -18.44 3.34
N LEU A 572 -18.57 -18.47 2.58
CA LEU A 572 -19.08 -19.68 1.93
C LEU A 572 -18.07 -20.29 0.96
N LEU A 573 -17.36 -19.46 0.19
CA LEU A 573 -16.30 -19.92 -0.71
C LEU A 573 -15.18 -20.62 0.08
N CYS A 574 -14.66 -19.98 1.13
CA CYS A 574 -13.64 -20.57 2.01
C CYS A 574 -14.13 -21.88 2.64
N ILE A 575 -15.36 -21.91 3.16
CA ILE A 575 -15.96 -23.11 3.77
C ILE A 575 -16.10 -24.24 2.74
N PHE A 576 -16.58 -23.95 1.53
CA PHE A 576 -16.76 -24.98 0.48
C PHE A 576 -15.44 -25.47 -0.11
N ILE A 577 -14.40 -24.64 -0.15
CA ILE A 577 -13.03 -25.09 -0.48
C ILE A 577 -12.57 -26.13 0.55
N VAL A 578 -12.70 -25.84 1.84
CA VAL A 578 -12.31 -26.76 2.93
C VAL A 578 -13.14 -28.03 2.90
N ILE A 579 -14.48 -27.93 2.78
CA ILE A 579 -15.36 -29.10 2.69
C ILE A 579 -15.04 -29.94 1.46
N GLY A 580 -14.82 -29.31 0.30
CA GLY A 580 -14.44 -29.97 -0.94
C GLY A 580 -13.13 -30.74 -0.78
N PHE A 581 -12.12 -30.10 -0.19
CA PHE A 581 -10.85 -30.75 0.11
C PHE A 581 -10.99 -31.94 1.07
N ILE A 582 -11.72 -31.79 2.18
CA ILE A 582 -11.94 -32.88 3.14
C ILE A 582 -12.63 -34.08 2.48
N ARG A 583 -13.64 -33.84 1.63
CA ARG A 583 -14.33 -34.92 0.89
C ARG A 583 -13.39 -35.66 -0.06
N LEU A 584 -12.58 -34.91 -0.82
CA LEU A 584 -11.56 -35.51 -1.70
C LEU A 584 -10.58 -36.37 -0.90
N MET A 585 -10.12 -35.88 0.26
CA MET A 585 -9.20 -36.63 1.11
C MET A 585 -9.84 -37.86 1.75
N LYS A 586 -11.14 -37.84 2.08
CA LYS A 586 -11.85 -38.99 2.65
C LYS A 586 -12.14 -40.08 1.63
N ASN A 587 -12.54 -39.69 0.41
CA ASN A 587 -13.04 -40.60 -0.62
C ASN A 587 -11.94 -41.11 -1.57
N ARG A 588 -10.77 -40.44 -1.61
CA ARG A 588 -9.65 -40.80 -2.49
C ARG A 588 -8.32 -40.92 -1.72
N LEU A 589 -8.32 -41.70 -0.63
CA LEU A 589 -7.12 -42.13 0.10
C LEU A 589 -6.16 -43.03 -0.70
N ASP A 590 -6.18 -42.95 -2.03
CA ASP A 590 -5.26 -43.63 -2.92
C ASP A 590 -4.00 -42.78 -3.14
N ASN A 591 -2.85 -43.45 -3.26
CA ASN A 591 -1.54 -42.86 -3.60
C ASN A 591 -1.49 -42.35 -5.07
N SER A 592 -2.50 -41.58 -5.51
CA SER A 592 -2.57 -41.00 -6.85
C SER A 592 -1.83 -39.66 -6.93
N ASN A 593 -1.33 -39.30 -8.11
CA ASN A 593 -0.70 -38.00 -8.31
C ASN A 593 -1.68 -36.82 -8.10
N ASN A 594 -2.98 -37.03 -8.35
CA ASN A 594 -4.01 -36.01 -8.15
C ASN A 594 -4.16 -35.60 -6.69
N SER A 595 -4.01 -36.52 -5.72
CA SER A 595 -4.13 -36.16 -4.31
C SER A 595 -3.01 -35.20 -3.90
N ILE A 596 -1.78 -35.43 -4.35
CA ILE A 596 -0.64 -34.53 -4.11
C ILE A 596 -0.89 -33.16 -4.74
N TYR A 597 -1.36 -33.10 -5.99
CA TYR A 597 -1.71 -31.82 -6.62
C TYR A 597 -2.80 -31.06 -5.85
N SER A 598 -3.82 -31.75 -5.36
CA SER A 598 -4.91 -31.14 -4.59
C SER A 598 -4.47 -30.68 -3.19
N ILE A 599 -3.57 -31.41 -2.53
CA ILE A 599 -2.96 -31.00 -1.27
C ILE A 599 -2.10 -29.75 -1.48
N SER A 600 -1.23 -29.73 -2.49
CA SER A 600 -0.39 -28.56 -2.78
C SER A 600 -1.21 -27.34 -3.16
N ALA A 601 -2.25 -27.52 -3.99
CA ALA A 601 -3.18 -26.44 -4.34
C ALA A 601 -3.93 -25.93 -3.09
N PHE A 602 -4.44 -26.82 -2.24
CA PHE A 602 -5.12 -26.44 -1.00
C PHE A 602 -4.20 -25.69 -0.03
N THR A 603 -2.97 -26.17 0.18
CA THR A 603 -1.96 -25.49 1.00
C THR A 603 -1.66 -24.09 0.46
N ALA A 604 -1.44 -23.96 -0.86
CA ALA A 604 -1.19 -22.68 -1.50
C ALA A 604 -2.40 -21.72 -1.39
N ILE A 605 -3.63 -22.22 -1.56
CA ILE A 605 -4.87 -21.42 -1.38
C ILE A 605 -4.92 -20.86 0.05
N ILE A 606 -4.78 -21.71 1.06
CA ILE A 606 -4.85 -21.28 2.47
C ILE A 606 -3.78 -20.23 2.76
N LEU A 607 -2.57 -20.39 2.24
CA LEU A 607 -1.49 -19.43 2.46
C LEU A 607 -1.76 -18.08 1.82
N LEU A 608 -2.28 -18.06 0.59
CA LEU A 608 -2.65 -16.81 -0.09
C LEU A 608 -3.74 -16.07 0.68
N PHE A 609 -4.78 -16.77 1.14
CA PHE A 609 -5.84 -16.17 1.95
C PHE A 609 -5.35 -15.67 3.33
N LEU A 610 -4.50 -16.44 4.02
CA LEU A 610 -3.95 -16.03 5.31
C LEU A 610 -3.00 -14.83 5.18
N HIS A 611 -2.15 -14.80 4.15
CA HIS A 611 -1.26 -13.67 3.92
C HIS A 611 -2.06 -12.40 3.51
N SER A 612 -3.08 -12.56 2.66
CA SER A 612 -3.99 -11.46 2.28
C SER A 612 -4.92 -11.00 3.41
N ALA A 613 -5.02 -11.74 4.52
CA ALA A 613 -5.68 -11.25 5.74
C ALA A 613 -4.81 -10.22 6.48
N MET A 614 -3.50 -10.28 6.28
CA MET A 614 -2.51 -9.42 6.95
C MET A 614 -1.98 -8.30 6.04
N ASP A 615 -2.13 -8.43 4.71
CA ASP A 615 -1.67 -7.48 3.71
C ASP A 615 -2.64 -7.38 2.51
N PHE A 616 -2.39 -6.46 1.57
CA PHE A 616 -3.26 -6.18 0.42
C PHE A 616 -2.90 -6.97 -0.86
N ASP A 617 -2.35 -8.19 -0.75
CA ASP A 617 -1.80 -8.90 -1.92
C ASP A 617 -2.81 -9.12 -3.04
N PHE A 618 -4.08 -9.38 -2.70
CA PHE A 618 -5.15 -9.58 -3.67
C PHE A 618 -5.60 -8.31 -4.42
N SER A 619 -5.06 -7.14 -4.08
CA SER A 619 -5.16 -5.96 -4.94
C SER A 619 -4.32 -6.10 -6.23
N LEU A 620 -3.27 -6.93 -6.21
CA LEU A 620 -2.52 -7.33 -7.41
C LEU A 620 -3.29 -8.48 -8.06
N SER A 621 -4.02 -8.17 -9.13
CA SER A 621 -4.93 -9.09 -9.80
C SER A 621 -4.27 -10.40 -10.23
N ALA A 622 -2.96 -10.41 -10.52
CA ALA A 622 -2.22 -11.63 -10.86
C ALA A 622 -2.12 -12.63 -9.69
N ILE A 623 -1.99 -12.15 -8.44
CA ILE A 623 -1.92 -13.00 -7.25
C ILE A 623 -3.31 -13.57 -6.94
N TYR A 624 -4.34 -12.74 -7.08
CA TYR A 624 -5.69 -13.23 -6.85
C TYR A 624 -6.10 -14.21 -7.96
N LEU A 625 -5.75 -13.95 -9.22
CA LEU A 625 -5.87 -14.91 -10.32
C LEU A 625 -5.19 -16.25 -10.00
N LEU A 626 -3.98 -16.26 -9.42
CA LEU A 626 -3.32 -17.48 -8.98
C LEU A 626 -4.20 -18.25 -7.97
N ALA A 627 -4.78 -17.58 -6.97
CA ALA A 627 -5.67 -18.21 -6.01
C ALA A 627 -6.87 -18.87 -6.72
N TRP A 628 -7.54 -18.15 -7.63
CA TRP A 628 -8.68 -18.66 -8.40
C TRP A 628 -8.32 -19.81 -9.35
N GLN A 629 -7.12 -19.80 -9.94
CA GLN A 629 -6.61 -20.91 -10.73
C GLN A 629 -6.41 -22.17 -9.87
N LEU A 630 -5.83 -22.02 -8.69
CA LEU A 630 -5.63 -23.14 -7.75
C LEU A 630 -6.97 -23.68 -7.24
N ILE A 631 -7.93 -22.80 -6.93
CA ILE A 631 -9.30 -23.19 -6.57
C ILE A 631 -9.95 -23.95 -7.73
N ALA A 632 -9.74 -23.54 -8.98
CA ALA A 632 -10.24 -24.24 -10.15
C ALA A 632 -9.68 -25.66 -10.24
N LEU A 633 -8.36 -25.82 -10.06
CA LEU A 633 -7.70 -27.13 -10.11
C LEU A 633 -8.15 -28.08 -9.00
N LEU A 634 -8.46 -27.55 -7.81
CA LEU A 634 -9.11 -28.33 -6.75
C LEU A 634 -10.55 -28.71 -7.15
N ASN A 635 -11.29 -27.74 -7.69
CA ASN A 635 -12.67 -27.90 -8.10
C ASN A 635 -12.86 -28.87 -9.28
N VAL A 636 -11.87 -29.04 -10.16
CA VAL A 636 -11.87 -30.09 -11.19
C VAL A 636 -12.10 -31.47 -10.58
N ASP A 637 -11.44 -31.77 -9.46
CA ASP A 637 -11.60 -33.07 -8.80
C ASP A 637 -12.93 -33.18 -8.05
N VAL A 638 -13.37 -32.08 -7.42
CA VAL A 638 -14.70 -32.00 -6.78
C VAL A 638 -15.81 -32.23 -7.82
N ARG A 639 -15.71 -31.61 -9.00
CA ARG A 639 -16.66 -31.82 -10.11
C ARG A 639 -16.79 -33.28 -10.52
N ARG A 640 -15.66 -34.01 -10.58
CA ARG A 640 -15.65 -35.43 -10.94
C ARG A 640 -16.38 -36.27 -9.89
N GLU A 641 -16.09 -36.04 -8.62
CA GLU A 641 -16.75 -36.74 -7.50
C GLU A 641 -18.27 -36.50 -7.49
N PHE A 642 -18.71 -35.25 -7.66
CA PHE A 642 -20.15 -34.93 -7.73
C PHE A 642 -20.84 -35.60 -8.93
N SER A 643 -20.18 -35.65 -10.08
CA SER A 643 -20.71 -36.30 -11.28
C SER A 643 -20.86 -37.83 -11.11
N GLU A 644 -19.92 -38.48 -10.40
CA GLU A 644 -19.98 -39.91 -10.07
C GLU A 644 -21.15 -40.23 -9.12
N VAL A 645 -21.38 -39.39 -8.11
CA VAL A 645 -22.49 -39.54 -7.15
C VAL A 645 -23.87 -39.34 -7.79
N GLU A 646 -24.03 -38.34 -8.68
CA GLU A 646 -25.27 -38.15 -9.43
C GLU A 646 -25.59 -39.35 -10.34
N GLY A 647 -24.58 -39.90 -11.02
CA GLY A 647 -24.71 -41.10 -11.86
C GLY A 647 -25.14 -42.34 -11.08
N GLY A 648 -24.56 -42.57 -9.89
CA GLY A 648 -24.91 -43.68 -9.00
C GLY A 648 -26.32 -43.55 -8.39
N SER A 649 -26.79 -42.33 -8.10
CA SER A 649 -28.13 -42.10 -7.54
C SER A 649 -29.28 -42.42 -8.51
N LYS A 650 -29.02 -42.38 -9.83
CA LYS A 650 -30.00 -42.78 -10.86
C LYS A 650 -30.17 -44.30 -10.97
N LEU A 651 -29.16 -45.10 -10.60
CA LEU A 651 -29.25 -46.57 -10.57
C LEU A 651 -29.95 -47.10 -9.30
N ASN A 652 -29.87 -46.39 -8.17
CA ASN A 652 -30.43 -46.83 -6.88
C ASN A 652 -31.77 -46.15 -6.52
N LYS A 653 -32.70 -46.02 -7.48
CA LYS A 653 -34.07 -45.55 -7.20
C LYS A 653 -34.98 -46.62 -6.59
N SER A 654 -34.51 -47.85 -6.36
CA SER A 654 -35.32 -48.99 -5.87
C SER A 654 -35.24 -49.26 -4.35
N VAL A 655 -34.50 -48.48 -3.55
CA VAL A 655 -34.48 -48.69 -2.09
C VAL A 655 -34.84 -47.41 -1.35
N LYS A 656 -36.13 -47.29 -1.03
CA LYS A 656 -36.69 -46.20 -0.24
C LYS A 656 -36.27 -46.31 1.23
N ALA A 657 -35.75 -45.18 1.72
CA ALA A 657 -36.19 -44.46 2.92
C ALA A 657 -36.38 -45.24 4.23
N LYS A 658 -35.44 -45.02 5.16
CA LYS A 658 -35.72 -44.89 6.60
C LYS A 658 -34.51 -44.26 7.30
N VAL A 659 -34.50 -42.95 7.52
CA VAL A 659 -33.91 -42.31 8.73
C VAL A 659 -34.65 -40.99 8.96
N GLY A 660 -35.09 -40.81 10.20
CA GLY A 660 -35.96 -39.74 10.66
C GLY A 660 -35.30 -38.36 10.84
N SER A 661 -36.19 -37.45 11.22
CA SER A 661 -36.11 -36.00 11.32
C SER A 661 -34.99 -35.42 12.19
N LYS A 662 -34.17 -34.56 11.58
CA LYS A 662 -33.74 -33.26 12.15
C LYS A 662 -33.83 -32.19 11.06
N LEU A 663 -34.49 -31.09 11.41
CA LEU A 663 -34.97 -30.04 10.50
C LEU A 663 -33.83 -29.13 9.99
N SER A 664 -33.82 -28.88 8.67
CA SER A 664 -33.41 -27.63 7.96
C SER A 664 -32.03 -27.41 7.30
N ILE A 665 -31.04 -28.31 7.33
CA ILE A 665 -29.86 -28.22 6.41
C ILE A 665 -30.07 -29.03 5.10
N VAL A 666 -31.07 -29.91 5.10
CA VAL A 666 -31.27 -30.92 4.04
C VAL A 666 -31.85 -30.33 2.73
N ASN A 667 -32.63 -29.25 2.79
CA ASN A 667 -33.21 -28.62 1.58
C ASN A 667 -32.18 -27.81 0.79
N PHE A 668 -31.25 -27.13 1.47
CA PHE A 668 -30.18 -26.36 0.81
C PHE A 668 -29.19 -27.28 0.07
N GLY A 669 -28.92 -28.47 0.63
CA GLY A 669 -28.15 -29.51 -0.02
C GLY A 669 -28.81 -30.13 -1.26
N TYR A 670 -30.13 -30.01 -1.44
CA TYR A 670 -30.83 -30.51 -2.62
C TYR A 670 -30.75 -29.53 -3.80
N ILE A 671 -30.81 -28.21 -3.52
CA ILE A 671 -30.61 -27.14 -4.51
C ILE A 671 -29.16 -27.12 -5.00
N LEU A 672 -28.19 -27.22 -4.10
CA LEU A 672 -26.76 -27.31 -4.44
C LEU A 672 -26.36 -28.61 -5.16
N LYS A 673 -27.22 -29.64 -5.13
CA LYS A 673 -27.01 -30.91 -5.85
C LYS A 673 -27.54 -30.89 -7.28
N LYS A 674 -28.27 -29.86 -7.70
CA LYS A 674 -28.75 -29.75 -9.08
C LYS A 674 -27.89 -28.68 -9.77
N GLY A 675 -27.10 -29.09 -10.75
CA GLY A 675 -26.32 -28.14 -11.55
C GLY A 675 -27.20 -27.11 -12.26
N LEU A 676 -26.71 -25.88 -12.38
CA LEU A 676 -27.33 -24.82 -13.18
C LEU A 676 -26.92 -25.01 -14.64
N ASN A 677 -27.91 -25.13 -15.53
CA ASN A 677 -27.70 -25.14 -16.96
C ASN A 677 -28.11 -23.79 -17.55
N VAL A 678 -27.34 -23.30 -18.52
CA VAL A 678 -27.60 -22.05 -19.24
C VAL A 678 -27.41 -22.31 -20.73
N TYR A 679 -28.25 -21.68 -21.56
CA TYR A 679 -28.05 -21.73 -23.01
C TYR A 679 -26.78 -20.97 -23.39
N PRO A 680 -25.82 -21.59 -24.11
CA PRO A 680 -24.55 -20.94 -24.47
C PRO A 680 -24.71 -19.60 -25.18
N VAL A 681 -25.75 -19.44 -26.01
CA VAL A 681 -26.05 -18.17 -26.71
C VAL A 681 -26.29 -17.02 -25.75
N ILE A 682 -27.00 -17.26 -24.63
CA ILE A 682 -27.24 -16.24 -23.61
C ILE A 682 -25.90 -15.80 -22.99
N MET A 683 -25.01 -16.75 -22.71
CA MET A 683 -23.71 -16.45 -22.14
C MET A 683 -22.77 -15.74 -23.11
N ILE A 684 -22.85 -16.02 -24.41
CA ILE A 684 -22.14 -15.27 -25.45
C ILE A 684 -22.59 -13.80 -25.42
N ILE A 685 -23.91 -13.56 -25.38
CA ILE A 685 -24.47 -12.20 -25.33
C ILE A 685 -24.03 -11.48 -24.05
N ILE A 686 -24.17 -12.11 -22.87
CA ILE A 686 -23.74 -11.52 -21.60
C ILE A 686 -22.24 -11.19 -21.63
N SER A 687 -21.40 -12.11 -22.11
CA SER A 687 -19.95 -11.90 -22.19
C SER A 687 -19.58 -10.78 -23.15
N ALA A 688 -20.29 -10.67 -24.29
CA ALA A 688 -20.12 -9.57 -25.24
C ALA A 688 -20.53 -8.22 -24.64
N VAL A 689 -21.62 -8.16 -23.87
CA VAL A 689 -22.04 -6.94 -23.16
C VAL A 689 -21.00 -6.53 -22.11
N VAL A 690 -20.46 -7.48 -21.34
CA VAL A 690 -19.40 -7.19 -20.35
C VAL A 690 -18.11 -6.73 -21.03
N LEU A 691 -17.76 -7.30 -22.19
CA LEU A 691 -16.57 -6.93 -22.97
C LEU A 691 -16.59 -5.48 -23.49
N ILE A 692 -17.76 -4.86 -23.66
CA ILE A 692 -17.87 -3.47 -24.11
C ILE A 692 -17.18 -2.53 -23.12
N TRP A 693 -17.37 -2.74 -21.80
CA TRP A 693 -16.82 -1.86 -20.76
C TRP A 693 -15.30 -1.67 -20.84
N PRO A 694 -14.46 -2.72 -20.77
CA PRO A 694 -13.01 -2.53 -20.80
C PRO A 694 -12.51 -1.98 -22.14
N ILE A 695 -13.20 -2.27 -23.26
CA ILE A 695 -12.90 -1.66 -24.56
C ILE A 695 -13.16 -0.15 -24.53
N LEU A 696 -14.32 0.27 -24.00
CA LEU A 696 -14.66 1.69 -23.89
C LEU A 696 -13.68 2.43 -22.99
N PHE A 697 -13.36 1.88 -21.81
CA PHE A 697 -12.39 2.47 -20.88
C PHE A 697 -10.98 2.59 -21.48
N MET A 698 -10.53 1.56 -22.21
CA MET A 698 -9.24 1.61 -22.90
C MET A 698 -9.23 2.64 -24.04
N ARG A 699 -10.32 2.78 -24.80
CA ARG A 699 -10.39 3.82 -25.85
C ARG A 699 -10.48 5.22 -25.25
N ALA A 700 -11.21 5.39 -24.15
CA ALA A 700 -11.31 6.66 -23.45
C ALA A 700 -9.93 7.13 -22.95
N SER A 701 -9.13 6.24 -22.36
CA SER A 701 -7.78 6.58 -21.91
C SER A 701 -6.83 6.97 -23.05
N VAL A 702 -6.98 6.36 -24.25
CA VAL A 702 -6.25 6.78 -25.45
C VAL A 702 -6.64 8.19 -25.89
N TYR A 703 -7.94 8.52 -25.90
CA TYR A 703 -8.38 9.88 -26.22
C TYR A 703 -7.90 10.91 -25.19
N ALA A 704 -7.96 10.56 -23.91
CA ALA A 704 -7.42 11.40 -22.84
C ALA A 704 -5.91 11.65 -23.06
N GLN A 705 -5.13 10.63 -23.41
CA GLN A 705 -3.72 10.80 -23.75
C GLN A 705 -3.50 11.72 -24.96
N ARG A 706 -4.33 11.62 -26.01
CA ARG A 706 -4.28 12.55 -27.15
C ARG A 706 -4.61 13.99 -26.75
N ALA A 707 -5.56 14.18 -25.84
CA ALA A 707 -5.85 15.51 -25.29
C ALA A 707 -4.62 16.11 -24.58
N LEU A 708 -3.85 15.29 -23.85
CA LEU A 708 -2.59 15.73 -23.25
C LEU A 708 -1.53 16.09 -24.30
N GLU A 709 -1.42 15.30 -25.37
CA GLU A 709 -0.49 15.58 -26.47
C GLU A 709 -0.83 16.91 -27.14
N SER A 710 -2.10 17.14 -27.51
CA SER A 710 -2.56 18.44 -28.06
C SER A 710 -2.38 19.60 -27.10
N TYR A 711 -2.63 19.40 -25.79
CA TYR A 711 -2.37 20.42 -24.79
C TYR A 711 -0.88 20.82 -24.73
N LYS A 712 0.05 19.85 -24.84
CA LYS A 712 1.49 20.14 -24.90
C LYS A 712 1.89 20.90 -26.16
N GLU A 713 1.18 20.66 -27.26
CA GLU A 713 1.33 21.39 -28.52
C GLU A 713 0.64 22.78 -28.50
N SER A 714 0.04 23.17 -27.36
CA SER A 714 -0.74 24.41 -27.19
C SER A 714 -2.01 24.51 -28.06
N ASP A 715 -2.51 23.38 -28.57
CA ASP A 715 -3.77 23.29 -29.31
C ASP A 715 -4.92 22.95 -28.35
N LEU A 716 -5.52 24.00 -27.76
CA LEU A 716 -6.56 23.86 -26.76
C LEU A 716 -7.88 23.34 -27.33
N ASP A 717 -8.22 23.63 -28.58
CA ASP A 717 -9.45 23.15 -29.21
C ASP A 717 -9.42 21.65 -29.42
N LYS A 718 -8.36 21.12 -30.03
CA LYS A 718 -8.21 19.67 -30.17
C LYS A 718 -8.11 18.98 -28.81
N ALA A 719 -7.46 19.62 -27.82
CA ALA A 719 -7.41 19.07 -26.47
C ALA A 719 -8.82 18.95 -25.86
N ILE A 720 -9.68 19.96 -26.02
CA ILE A 720 -11.07 19.94 -25.55
C ILE A 720 -11.88 18.86 -26.29
N GLU A 721 -11.77 18.77 -27.62
CA GLU A 721 -12.47 17.77 -28.44
C GLU A 721 -12.09 16.33 -28.07
N PHE A 722 -10.79 16.05 -27.91
CA PHE A 722 -10.32 14.72 -27.48
C PHE A 722 -10.76 14.41 -26.05
N MET A 723 -10.79 15.40 -25.16
CA MET A 723 -11.31 15.21 -23.82
C MET A 723 -12.81 14.91 -23.82
N ASP A 724 -13.60 15.61 -24.63
CA ASP A 724 -15.04 15.35 -24.78
C ASP A 724 -15.27 13.92 -25.30
N SER A 725 -14.49 13.50 -26.30
CA SER A 725 -14.51 12.11 -26.81
C SER A 725 -14.16 11.08 -25.74
N ALA A 726 -13.22 11.38 -24.84
CA ALA A 726 -12.90 10.50 -23.71
C ALA A 726 -14.07 10.40 -22.73
N ILE A 727 -14.76 11.51 -22.47
CA ILE A 727 -15.93 11.60 -21.59
C ILE A 727 -17.14 10.85 -22.17
N GLU A 728 -17.33 10.88 -23.50
CA GLU A 728 -18.41 10.14 -24.15
C GLU A 728 -18.22 8.62 -24.04
N LEU A 729 -16.97 8.15 -24.16
CA LEU A 729 -16.64 6.72 -24.08
C LEU A 729 -16.62 6.19 -22.64
N ASP A 730 -16.04 6.94 -21.70
CA ASP A 730 -16.06 6.64 -20.27
C ASP A 730 -16.90 7.68 -19.52
N TYR A 731 -18.21 7.59 -19.72
CA TYR A 731 -19.17 8.52 -19.10
C TYR A 731 -19.23 8.44 -17.57
N LEU A 732 -18.68 7.37 -16.97
CA LEU A 732 -18.63 7.19 -15.52
C LEU A 732 -17.42 7.89 -14.88
N ASN A 733 -16.37 8.16 -15.65
CA ASN A 733 -15.17 8.81 -15.17
C ASN A 733 -15.33 10.34 -15.10
N THR A 734 -15.61 10.83 -13.90
CA THR A 734 -15.77 12.26 -13.61
C THR A 734 -14.45 13.01 -13.51
N GLU A 735 -13.31 12.32 -13.46
CA GLU A 735 -12.00 12.97 -13.50
C GLU A 735 -11.75 13.60 -14.87
N TYR A 736 -12.21 13.01 -15.97
CA TYR A 736 -12.12 13.64 -17.29
C TYR A 736 -12.90 14.95 -17.40
N ILE A 737 -13.95 15.12 -16.59
CA ILE A 737 -14.73 16.37 -16.56
C ILE A 737 -13.94 17.47 -15.84
N THR A 738 -13.48 17.17 -14.63
CA THR A 738 -12.99 18.20 -13.70
C THR A 738 -11.47 18.30 -13.61
N GLY A 739 -10.74 17.30 -14.10
CA GLY A 739 -9.28 17.25 -14.10
C GLY A 739 -8.76 15.90 -13.66
N TYR A 740 -8.24 15.10 -14.61
CA TYR A 740 -7.49 13.89 -14.32
C TYR A 740 -5.98 14.17 -14.39
N THR A 741 -5.19 13.39 -13.66
CA THR A 741 -3.73 13.52 -13.62
C THR A 741 -3.12 12.46 -14.53
N PRO A 742 -2.77 12.78 -15.79
CA PRO A 742 -2.20 11.81 -16.72
C PRO A 742 -0.82 11.28 -16.30
N ILE A 743 -0.08 12.05 -15.48
CA ILE A 743 1.26 11.70 -15.04
C ILE A 743 1.28 11.75 -13.51
N SER A 744 1.21 10.59 -12.86
CA SER A 744 1.12 10.51 -11.40
C SER A 744 2.30 11.17 -10.67
N SER A 745 3.48 11.28 -11.31
CA SER A 745 4.65 12.00 -10.77
C SER A 745 4.64 13.50 -11.00
N LYS A 746 3.69 14.02 -11.80
CA LYS A 746 3.52 15.44 -12.11
C LYS A 746 2.05 15.86 -11.87
N PRO A 747 1.60 15.85 -10.61
CA PRO A 747 0.21 16.18 -10.26
C PRO A 747 -0.21 17.60 -10.69
N GLU A 748 0.75 18.51 -10.87
CA GLU A 748 0.55 19.85 -11.42
C GLU A 748 0.03 19.84 -12.87
N ILE A 749 0.33 18.78 -13.63
CA ILE A 749 -0.21 18.57 -14.97
C ILE A 749 -1.57 17.92 -14.82
N ARG A 750 -2.59 18.75 -14.63
CA ARG A 750 -3.99 18.34 -14.53
C ARG A 750 -4.75 18.76 -15.78
N LEU A 751 -5.51 17.81 -16.33
CA LEU A 751 -6.20 17.96 -17.60
C LEU A 751 -7.64 17.47 -17.45
N GLY A 752 -8.61 18.36 -17.52
CA GLY A 752 -10.03 18.02 -17.54
C GLY A 752 -10.75 18.94 -18.48
N TYR A 753 -11.96 18.58 -18.90
CA TYR A 753 -12.75 19.40 -19.82
C TYR A 753 -12.93 20.83 -19.28
N ILE A 754 -13.29 20.95 -17.99
CA ILE A 754 -13.46 22.25 -17.33
C ILE A 754 -12.12 23.00 -17.20
N ASP A 755 -11.04 22.31 -16.83
CA ASP A 755 -9.71 22.93 -16.69
C ASP A 755 -9.19 23.48 -18.04
N LEU A 756 -9.39 22.71 -19.12
CA LEU A 756 -9.03 23.13 -20.48
C LEU A 756 -9.88 24.32 -20.94
N LEU A 757 -11.18 24.31 -20.64
CA LEU A 757 -12.07 25.40 -20.97
C LEU A 757 -11.71 26.69 -20.23
N ILE A 758 -11.36 26.62 -18.94
CA ILE A 758 -10.91 27.78 -18.17
C ILE A 758 -9.63 28.36 -18.79
N LYS A 759 -8.65 27.52 -19.13
CA LYS A 759 -7.42 27.97 -19.80
C LYS A 759 -7.69 28.62 -21.15
N LYS A 760 -8.65 28.08 -21.91
CA LYS A 760 -9.09 28.69 -23.18
C LYS A 760 -9.72 30.07 -22.94
N LEU A 761 -10.62 30.20 -21.95
CA LEU A 761 -11.21 31.48 -21.58
C LEU A 761 -10.17 32.52 -21.15
N GLU A 762 -9.16 32.11 -20.38
CA GLU A 762 -8.06 32.99 -19.97
C GLU A 762 -7.21 33.44 -21.17
N SER A 763 -6.86 32.52 -22.08
CA SER A 763 -6.15 32.83 -23.32
C SER A 763 -6.95 33.79 -24.21
N ASP A 764 -8.23 33.52 -24.40
CA ASP A 764 -9.12 34.33 -25.23
C ASP A 764 -9.37 35.71 -24.60
N SER A 765 -9.47 35.81 -23.27
CA SER A 765 -9.61 37.10 -22.56
C SER A 765 -8.41 38.03 -22.77
N LYS A 766 -7.19 37.48 -22.95
CA LYS A 766 -5.99 38.24 -23.31
C LYS A 766 -5.97 38.67 -24.79
N ASN A 767 -6.64 37.91 -25.66
CA ASN A 767 -6.73 38.17 -27.11
C ASN A 767 -7.99 38.95 -27.53
N LEU A 768 -8.98 39.10 -26.64
CA LEU A 768 -10.30 39.72 -26.85
C LEU A 768 -10.26 41.24 -27.08
N SER A 769 -9.09 41.85 -27.15
CA SER A 769 -8.90 43.21 -27.66
C SER A 769 -8.89 43.30 -29.19
N GLN A 770 -8.92 42.19 -29.95
CA GLN A 770 -8.79 42.26 -31.43
C GLN A 770 -9.64 41.35 -32.35
N SER A 771 -10.54 40.45 -31.93
CA SER A 771 -11.37 39.69 -32.90
C SER A 771 -12.88 39.72 -32.62
N LYS A 772 -13.67 39.97 -33.68
CA LYS A 772 -15.14 40.01 -33.74
C LYS A 772 -15.69 38.86 -34.62
N ASP A 773 -15.09 37.67 -34.60
CA ASP A 773 -15.60 36.56 -35.41
C ASP A 773 -16.79 35.86 -34.73
N SER A 774 -17.86 35.66 -35.50
CA SER A 774 -19.14 35.12 -35.01
C SER A 774 -19.11 33.61 -34.74
N GLU A 775 -18.19 32.90 -35.37
CA GLU A 775 -18.06 31.44 -35.30
C GLU A 775 -17.36 31.01 -33.99
N ASP A 776 -16.30 31.71 -33.59
CA ASP A 776 -15.58 31.48 -32.31
C ASP A 776 -16.50 31.70 -31.09
N GLN A 777 -17.39 32.68 -31.15
CA GLN A 777 -18.38 32.92 -30.09
C GLN A 777 -19.41 31.79 -29.98
N LEU A 778 -19.78 31.15 -31.10
CA LEU A 778 -20.71 30.03 -31.11
C LEU A 778 -20.06 28.76 -30.52
N VAL A 779 -18.82 28.48 -30.90
CA VAL A 779 -18.02 27.38 -30.36
C VAL A 779 -17.84 27.53 -28.84
N LEU A 780 -17.49 28.74 -28.38
CA LEU A 780 -17.33 29.01 -26.95
C LEU A 780 -18.63 28.83 -26.17
N LYS A 781 -19.77 29.30 -26.71
CA LYS A 781 -21.09 29.08 -26.10
C LYS A 781 -21.43 27.59 -25.98
N ASN A 782 -21.10 26.79 -26.99
CA ASN A 782 -21.30 25.35 -26.97
C ASN A 782 -20.44 24.67 -25.88
N TYR A 783 -19.17 25.06 -25.75
CA TYR A 783 -18.30 24.55 -24.69
C TYR A 783 -18.81 24.90 -23.29
N LEU A 784 -19.24 26.14 -23.08
CA LEU A 784 -19.83 26.58 -21.80
C LEU A 784 -21.10 25.80 -21.44
N ALA A 785 -21.99 25.61 -22.42
CA ALA A 785 -23.21 24.81 -22.22
C ALA A 785 -22.90 23.35 -21.89
N ASN A 786 -21.90 22.76 -22.57
CA ASN A 786 -21.45 21.40 -22.28
C ASN A 786 -20.80 21.29 -20.89
N ALA A 787 -19.94 22.25 -20.52
CA ALA A 787 -19.32 22.30 -19.20
C ALA A 787 -20.37 22.33 -18.07
N GLN A 788 -21.42 23.15 -18.21
CA GLN A 788 -22.51 23.20 -17.24
C GLN A 788 -23.26 21.86 -17.13
N ARG A 789 -23.54 21.22 -18.28
CA ARG A 789 -24.16 19.87 -18.34
C ARG A 789 -23.30 18.82 -17.64
N LEU A 790 -21.99 18.82 -17.91
CA LEU A 790 -21.03 17.88 -17.34
C LEU A 790 -20.80 18.13 -15.84
N ALA A 791 -20.70 19.39 -15.41
CA ALA A 791 -20.60 19.77 -14.01
C ALA A 791 -21.81 19.24 -13.21
N LYS A 792 -23.03 19.49 -13.70
CA LYS A 792 -24.27 18.99 -13.09
C LYS A 792 -24.31 17.46 -12.96
N ARG A 793 -23.74 16.74 -13.94
CA ARG A 793 -23.61 15.28 -13.87
C ARG A 793 -22.63 14.84 -12.77
N ALA A 794 -21.53 15.57 -12.61
CA ALA A 794 -20.48 15.27 -11.64
C ALA A 794 -20.93 15.51 -10.17
N GLU A 795 -21.88 16.41 -9.93
CA GLU A 795 -22.41 16.74 -8.60
C GLU A 795 -22.84 15.53 -7.77
N LYS A 796 -23.43 14.51 -8.42
CA LYS A 796 -23.90 13.31 -7.72
C LYS A 796 -22.74 12.54 -7.10
N GLN A 797 -21.61 12.40 -7.81
CA GLN A 797 -20.43 11.69 -7.34
C GLN A 797 -19.60 12.53 -6.36
N ALA A 798 -19.65 13.86 -6.48
CA ALA A 798 -18.92 14.79 -5.60
C ALA A 798 -19.31 14.65 -4.12
N LYS A 799 -20.49 14.11 -3.82
CA LYS A 799 -20.95 13.83 -2.45
C LYS A 799 -19.98 12.96 -1.65
N TYR A 800 -19.18 12.12 -2.32
CA TYR A 800 -18.27 11.17 -1.69
C TYR A 800 -16.83 11.28 -2.20
N ASN A 801 -16.53 12.20 -3.11
CA ASN A 801 -15.20 12.39 -3.67
C ASN A 801 -14.72 13.83 -3.38
N SER A 802 -13.78 13.95 -2.44
CA SER A 802 -13.24 15.23 -1.98
C SER A 802 -12.58 16.02 -3.12
N SER A 803 -11.79 15.36 -3.96
CA SER A 803 -11.13 16.01 -5.10
C SER A 803 -12.16 16.55 -6.09
N LEU A 804 -13.18 15.75 -6.40
CA LEU A 804 -14.26 16.17 -7.31
C LEU A 804 -15.09 17.33 -6.72
N ALA A 805 -15.38 17.28 -5.42
CA ALA A 805 -16.07 18.36 -4.72
C ALA A 805 -15.26 19.65 -4.79
N LEU A 806 -13.97 19.61 -4.46
CA LEU A 806 -13.07 20.76 -4.58
C LEU A 806 -13.10 21.35 -5.99
N ASN A 807 -13.00 20.50 -7.01
CA ASN A 807 -12.95 20.96 -8.40
C ASN A 807 -14.26 21.60 -8.87
N LEU A 808 -15.41 21.03 -8.49
CA LEU A 808 -16.70 21.64 -8.74
C LEU A 808 -16.86 22.95 -7.98
N GLY A 809 -16.32 23.03 -6.76
CA GLY A 809 -16.29 24.24 -5.97
C GLY A 809 -15.56 25.37 -6.69
N ILE A 810 -14.33 25.10 -7.14
CA ILE A 810 -13.53 26.04 -7.94
C ILE A 810 -14.26 26.45 -9.22
N TYR A 811 -14.85 25.51 -9.94
CA TYR A 811 -15.65 25.81 -11.13
C TYR A 811 -16.79 26.78 -10.82
N TYR A 812 -17.62 26.48 -9.81
CA TYR A 812 -18.78 27.30 -9.47
C TYR A 812 -18.39 28.68 -8.92
N LEU A 813 -17.25 28.82 -8.24
CA LEU A 813 -16.72 30.12 -7.81
C LEU A 813 -16.39 31.06 -8.98
N ASN A 814 -16.04 30.50 -10.14
CA ASN A 814 -15.79 31.23 -11.38
C ASN A 814 -17.06 31.45 -12.22
N THR A 815 -18.23 31.02 -11.72
CA THR A 815 -19.53 31.25 -12.35
C THR A 815 -20.41 32.19 -11.51
N SER A 816 -21.65 32.42 -11.93
CA SER A 816 -22.65 33.14 -11.14
C SER A 816 -23.11 32.37 -9.88
N GLU A 817 -22.84 31.07 -9.76
CA GLU A 817 -23.27 30.21 -8.64
C GLU A 817 -22.21 30.13 -7.50
N LYS A 818 -21.64 31.26 -7.07
CA LYS A 818 -20.54 31.30 -6.09
C LYS A 818 -20.86 30.62 -4.75
N GLU A 819 -22.08 30.78 -4.23
CA GLU A 819 -22.53 30.18 -2.97
C GLU A 819 -22.46 28.65 -3.02
N LYS A 820 -22.89 28.07 -4.15
CA LYS A 820 -22.76 26.64 -4.42
C LYS A 820 -21.30 26.19 -4.53
N GLY A 821 -20.43 27.06 -5.06
CA GLY A 821 -18.98 26.83 -5.07
C GLY A 821 -18.41 26.66 -3.65
N ILE A 822 -18.81 27.54 -2.73
CA ILE A 822 -18.43 27.47 -1.31
C ILE A 822 -18.93 26.18 -0.67
N ASP A 823 -20.18 25.77 -0.94
CA ASP A 823 -20.75 24.53 -0.39
C ASP A 823 -19.94 23.29 -0.80
N TYR A 824 -19.49 23.22 -2.05
CA TYR A 824 -18.66 22.12 -2.54
C TYR A 824 -17.24 22.13 -1.96
N ILE A 825 -16.67 23.30 -1.68
CA ILE A 825 -15.38 23.40 -0.97
C ILE A 825 -15.53 22.98 0.50
N ASN A 826 -16.60 23.39 1.17
CA ASN A 826 -16.90 22.88 2.51
C ASN A 826 -17.05 21.36 2.50
N LYS A 827 -17.68 20.80 1.46
CA LYS A 827 -17.80 19.35 1.28
C LYS A 827 -16.45 18.67 1.06
N SER A 828 -15.50 19.31 0.38
CA SER A 828 -14.16 18.74 0.17
C SER A 828 -13.40 18.59 1.50
N VAL A 829 -13.54 19.58 2.40
CA VAL A 829 -13.02 19.54 3.77
C VAL A 829 -13.74 18.47 4.60
N GLU A 830 -15.07 18.37 4.57
CA GLU A 830 -15.83 17.33 5.29
C GLU A 830 -15.38 15.90 4.91
N LEU A 831 -15.01 15.69 3.64
CA LEU A 831 -14.56 14.40 3.14
C LEU A 831 -13.08 14.11 3.43
N LYS A 832 -12.26 15.14 3.69
CA LYS A 832 -10.83 15.04 4.02
C LYS A 832 -10.44 16.00 5.16
N PRO A 833 -11.05 15.84 6.35
CA PRO A 833 -10.95 16.84 7.42
C PRO A 833 -9.56 16.92 8.04
N LEU A 834 -8.77 15.83 7.98
CA LEU A 834 -7.43 15.77 8.56
C LEU A 834 -6.32 16.23 7.59
N VAL A 835 -6.66 16.71 6.39
CA VAL A 835 -5.68 17.11 5.36
C VAL A 835 -5.52 18.63 5.38
N PRO A 836 -4.37 19.20 5.82
CA PRO A 836 -4.17 20.65 5.92
C PRO A 836 -4.44 21.42 4.62
N ALA A 837 -4.08 20.84 3.46
CA ALA A 837 -4.32 21.47 2.16
C ALA A 837 -5.82 21.73 1.86
N GLN A 838 -6.74 20.95 2.42
CA GLN A 838 -8.18 21.19 2.22
C GLN A 838 -8.65 22.47 2.91
N TRP A 839 -8.10 22.75 4.09
CA TRP A 839 -8.37 23.96 4.85
C TRP A 839 -7.81 25.20 4.12
N GLN A 840 -6.63 25.07 3.49
CA GLN A 840 -6.07 26.11 2.64
C GLN A 840 -7.03 26.47 1.50
N TYR A 841 -7.56 25.47 0.79
CA TYR A 841 -8.50 25.73 -0.30
C TYR A 841 -9.77 26.42 0.20
N LYS A 842 -10.29 26.02 1.36
CA LYS A 842 -11.44 26.69 2.00
C LYS A 842 -11.15 28.13 2.38
N ALA A 843 -10.02 28.40 3.04
CA ALA A 843 -9.62 29.74 3.44
C ALA A 843 -9.43 30.66 2.23
N ASN A 844 -8.69 30.20 1.22
CA ASN A 844 -8.47 30.96 -0.02
C ASN A 844 -9.80 31.26 -0.73
N ALA A 845 -10.66 30.26 -0.93
CA ALA A 845 -11.93 30.44 -1.61
C ALA A 845 -12.86 31.46 -0.93
N LEU A 846 -12.98 31.37 0.39
CA LEU A 846 -13.79 32.31 1.18
C LEU A 846 -13.19 33.72 1.15
N TYR A 847 -11.86 33.84 1.28
CA TYR A 847 -11.16 35.13 1.21
C TYR A 847 -11.29 35.78 -0.18
N ALA A 848 -11.06 35.03 -1.26
CA ALA A 848 -11.24 35.52 -2.63
C ALA A 848 -12.68 35.93 -2.91
N THR A 849 -13.66 35.20 -2.36
CA THR A 849 -15.08 35.56 -2.46
C THR A 849 -15.40 36.83 -1.67
N ALA A 850 -14.79 37.03 -0.50
CA ALA A 850 -14.90 38.26 0.25
C ALA A 850 -14.40 39.47 -0.56
N LEU A 851 -13.20 39.37 -1.14
CA LEU A 851 -12.62 40.41 -1.99
C LEU A 851 -13.50 40.73 -3.21
N TYR A 852 -14.07 39.70 -3.85
CA TYR A 852 -15.03 39.89 -4.93
C TYR A 852 -16.25 40.73 -4.50
N TYR A 853 -16.85 40.43 -3.34
CA TYR A 853 -17.99 41.20 -2.85
C TYR A 853 -17.61 42.63 -2.46
N TYR A 854 -16.42 42.85 -1.90
CA TYR A 854 -15.90 44.20 -1.67
C TYR A 854 -15.71 44.99 -2.96
N GLN A 855 -15.20 44.37 -4.03
CA GLN A 855 -15.08 45.01 -5.35
C GLN A 855 -16.44 45.38 -5.96
N GLN A 856 -17.50 44.64 -5.63
CA GLN A 856 -18.88 44.91 -6.04
C GLN A 856 -19.64 45.83 -5.07
N ASP A 857 -18.93 46.49 -4.14
CA ASP A 857 -19.47 47.36 -3.08
C ASP A 857 -20.51 46.69 -2.14
N ASN A 858 -20.52 45.35 -2.08
CA ASN A 858 -21.36 44.57 -1.17
C ASN A 858 -20.59 44.22 0.11
N LYS A 859 -20.39 45.22 0.97
CA LYS A 859 -19.58 45.09 2.20
C LYS A 859 -20.13 44.07 3.20
N GLN A 860 -21.46 43.92 3.29
CA GLN A 860 -22.08 42.97 4.22
C GLN A 860 -21.70 41.53 3.87
N LYS A 861 -21.90 41.10 2.60
CA LYS A 861 -21.51 39.75 2.17
C LYS A 861 -20.00 39.53 2.24
N GLY A 862 -19.20 40.58 1.99
CA GLY A 862 -17.76 40.56 2.18
C GLY A 862 -17.37 40.22 3.62
N LEU A 863 -17.92 40.94 4.61
CA LEU A 863 -17.70 40.70 6.04
C LEU A 863 -18.14 39.30 6.47
N GLU A 864 -19.32 38.83 6.04
CA GLU A 864 -19.80 37.48 6.33
C GLU A 864 -18.82 36.39 5.85
N CYS A 865 -18.18 36.59 4.68
CA CYS A 865 -17.17 35.67 4.17
C CYS A 865 -15.89 35.69 5.01
N LEU A 866 -15.43 36.88 5.45
CA LEU A 866 -14.26 36.99 6.33
C LEU A 866 -14.50 36.35 7.70
N GLU A 867 -15.69 36.49 8.27
CA GLU A 867 -16.06 35.80 9.52
C GLU A 867 -16.02 34.29 9.37
N LYS A 868 -16.44 33.76 8.21
CA LYS A 868 -16.29 32.34 7.89
C LYS A 868 -14.83 31.91 7.76
N VAL A 869 -13.94 32.77 7.25
CA VAL A 869 -12.48 32.48 7.24
C VAL A 869 -11.95 32.38 8.67
N LEU A 870 -12.31 33.32 9.55
CA LEU A 870 -11.88 33.28 10.96
C LEU A 870 -12.45 32.06 11.70
N GLY A 871 -13.70 31.69 11.42
CA GLY A 871 -14.35 30.50 11.99
C GLY A 871 -13.69 29.17 11.61
N ILE A 872 -12.79 29.14 10.62
CA ILE A 872 -12.00 27.95 10.27
C ILE A 872 -11.16 27.47 11.47
N ILE A 873 -10.69 28.37 12.33
CA ILE A 873 -9.92 28.02 13.54
C ILE A 873 -10.75 27.08 14.43
N ASP A 874 -11.98 27.48 14.78
CA ASP A 874 -12.86 26.71 15.65
C ASP A 874 -13.32 25.41 15.01
N GLU A 875 -13.57 25.41 13.69
CA GLU A 875 -13.90 24.19 12.96
C GLU A 875 -12.75 23.17 12.99
N ALA A 876 -11.51 23.62 12.76
CA ALA A 876 -10.33 22.76 12.77
C ALA A 876 -10.01 22.23 14.17
N LYS A 877 -10.14 23.06 15.22
CA LYS A 877 -10.03 22.62 16.63
C LYS A 877 -10.98 21.47 16.94
N LYS A 878 -12.25 21.61 16.57
CA LYS A 878 -13.26 20.54 16.75
C LYS A 878 -12.90 19.25 16.01
N VAL A 879 -12.30 19.36 14.83
CA VAL A 879 -11.83 18.18 14.08
C VAL A 879 -10.65 17.52 14.81
N ASN A 880 -9.72 18.31 15.35
CA ASN A 880 -8.56 17.81 16.08
C ASN A 880 -8.89 17.17 17.42
N GLU A 881 -10.03 17.50 18.06
CA GLU A 881 -10.49 16.85 19.31
C GLU A 881 -10.56 15.30 19.21
N TYR A 882 -10.89 14.77 18.02
CA TYR A 882 -11.03 13.34 17.78
C TYR A 882 -9.85 12.73 16.99
N ASN A 883 -8.87 13.55 16.62
CA ASN A 883 -7.72 13.15 15.82
C ASN A 883 -6.60 12.64 16.74
N LEU A 884 -6.18 11.39 16.56
CA LEU A 884 -5.08 10.81 17.36
C LEU A 884 -3.74 11.51 17.11
N LEU A 885 -3.59 12.20 15.97
CA LEU A 885 -2.43 13.03 15.63
C LEU A 885 -2.90 14.38 15.10
N PRO A 886 -3.23 15.33 15.99
CA PRO A 886 -3.69 16.66 15.63
C PRO A 886 -2.79 17.31 14.57
N PHE A 887 -3.40 17.91 13.55
CA PHE A 887 -2.67 18.61 12.49
C PHE A 887 -2.57 20.10 12.82
N LYS A 888 -1.52 20.77 12.34
CA LYS A 888 -1.42 22.25 12.29
C LYS A 888 -1.80 22.77 10.91
N PHE A 889 -2.25 24.02 10.82
CA PHE A 889 -2.43 24.70 9.55
C PHE A 889 -1.10 24.90 8.82
N ASN A 890 -1.13 24.80 7.48
CA ASN A 890 0.02 25.20 6.68
C ASN A 890 0.13 26.73 6.61
N GLU A 891 1.32 27.24 6.29
CA GLU A 891 1.61 28.69 6.29
C GLU A 891 0.61 29.49 5.43
N GLU A 892 0.24 28.96 4.25
CA GLU A 892 -0.77 29.57 3.37
C GLU A 892 -2.13 29.76 4.05
N THR A 893 -2.63 28.74 4.76
CA THR A 893 -3.89 28.87 5.51
C THR A 893 -3.78 29.94 6.60
N GLN A 894 -2.65 29.96 7.32
CA GLN A 894 -2.38 30.96 8.34
C GLN A 894 -2.42 32.38 7.76
N ILE A 895 -1.82 32.61 6.59
CA ILE A 895 -1.81 33.90 5.89
C ILE A 895 -3.23 34.35 5.51
N TYR A 896 -4.08 33.47 4.98
CA TYR A 896 -5.46 33.85 4.64
C TYR A 896 -6.28 34.22 5.88
N ILE A 897 -6.12 33.49 6.98
CA ILE A 897 -6.80 33.79 8.26
C ILE A 897 -6.29 35.11 8.82
N GLU A 898 -4.99 35.35 8.75
CA GLU A 898 -4.36 36.60 9.18
C GLU A 898 -4.88 37.81 8.39
N LYS A 899 -4.92 37.70 7.05
CA LYS A 899 -5.50 38.73 6.19
C LYS A 899 -6.96 39.00 6.56
N ALA A 900 -7.76 37.95 6.79
CA ALA A 900 -9.16 38.12 7.20
C ALA A 900 -9.29 38.81 8.56
N TYR A 901 -8.39 38.53 9.49
CA TYR A 901 -8.34 39.16 10.81
C TYR A 901 -7.99 40.65 10.73
N GLN A 902 -7.00 41.00 9.90
CA GLN A 902 -6.61 42.39 9.61
C GLN A 902 -7.77 43.19 9.01
N TYR A 903 -8.43 42.64 7.98
CA TYR A 903 -9.60 43.27 7.36
C TYR A 903 -10.75 43.51 8.35
N LYS A 904 -10.95 42.60 9.32
CA LYS A 904 -12.01 42.75 10.34
C LYS A 904 -11.66 43.81 11.39
N THR A 905 -10.38 43.91 11.77
CA THR A 905 -9.94 44.73 12.91
C THR A 905 -9.53 46.14 12.52
N GLN A 906 -9.11 46.38 11.27
CA GLN A 906 -8.52 47.66 10.85
C GLN A 906 -8.87 48.08 9.42
N SER A 907 -8.80 49.38 9.15
CA SER A 907 -9.19 49.98 7.86
C SER A 907 -8.08 50.03 6.80
N ASN A 908 -6.80 49.79 7.16
CA ASN A 908 -5.67 49.87 6.23
C ASN A 908 -4.85 48.57 6.25
N ILE A 909 -5.18 47.62 5.36
CA ILE A 909 -4.63 46.25 5.36
C ILE A 909 -3.26 46.16 4.69
N ASN A 910 -2.94 47.06 3.76
CA ASN A 910 -1.78 46.89 2.86
C ASN A 910 -0.41 47.01 3.55
N ASN A 911 -0.39 47.39 4.83
CA ASN A 911 0.85 47.67 5.54
C ASN A 911 1.22 46.55 6.51
N PHE A 912 0.38 45.53 6.74
CA PHE A 912 0.71 44.46 7.67
C PHE A 912 1.40 43.28 6.98
N VAL A 913 2.56 42.90 7.48
CA VAL A 913 3.31 41.71 7.04
C VAL A 913 3.02 40.50 7.93
N PHE A 914 2.84 40.76 9.23
CA PHE A 914 2.54 39.75 10.23
C PHE A 914 1.64 40.34 11.33
N GLN A 915 0.67 39.55 11.77
CA GLN A 915 -0.10 39.80 12.98
C GLN A 915 -0.38 38.48 13.70
N SER A 916 -0.06 38.41 14.99
CA SER A 916 -0.33 37.24 15.82
C SER A 916 -1.83 37.06 16.07
N ILE A 917 -2.29 35.82 15.93
CA ILE A 917 -3.61 35.33 16.30
C ILE A 917 -3.36 34.14 17.23
N PHE A 918 -3.24 34.40 18.52
CA PHE A 918 -2.87 33.35 19.48
C PHE A 918 -3.97 32.31 19.67
N GLU A 919 -5.22 32.62 19.31
CA GLU A 919 -6.31 31.66 19.25
C GLU A 919 -6.10 30.59 18.15
N MET A 920 -5.23 30.85 17.17
CA MET A 920 -4.87 29.91 16.11
C MET A 920 -3.88 28.86 16.63
N ASP A 921 -4.30 28.07 17.61
CA ASP A 921 -3.64 26.86 18.12
C ASP A 921 -4.60 25.70 17.87
N VAL A 922 -4.56 25.11 16.67
CA VAL A 922 -5.60 24.14 16.29
C VAL A 922 -5.33 22.73 16.80
N ASP A 923 -4.07 22.41 17.12
CA ASP A 923 -3.70 21.14 17.77
C ASP A 923 -3.74 21.18 19.30
N ASN A 924 -4.03 22.35 19.89
CA ASN A 924 -4.11 22.58 21.33
C ASN A 924 -2.81 22.13 22.05
N ASP A 925 -1.64 22.39 21.44
CA ASP A 925 -0.34 22.10 22.05
C ASP A 925 0.22 23.28 22.87
N ASN A 926 -0.64 24.29 23.10
CA ASN A 926 -0.32 25.58 23.72
C ASN A 926 0.74 26.36 22.94
N ILE A 927 1.01 26.02 21.67
CA ILE A 927 1.92 26.75 20.79
C ILE A 927 1.12 27.12 19.54
N PRO A 928 0.69 28.39 19.43
CA PRO A 928 -0.10 28.82 18.29
C PRO A 928 0.60 28.51 16.96
N ASP A 929 -0.14 28.04 15.96
CA ASP A 929 0.32 27.51 14.68
C ASP A 929 1.26 28.46 13.92
N GLN A 930 1.11 29.78 14.13
CA GLN A 930 1.95 30.83 13.57
C GLN A 930 3.37 30.86 14.18
N TRP A 931 3.64 30.07 15.22
CA TRP A 931 4.86 30.12 16.01
C TRP A 931 5.56 28.76 16.07
N THR A 932 6.89 28.79 16.09
CA THR A 932 7.77 27.63 16.28
C THR A 932 8.82 27.96 17.33
N ILE A 933 9.39 26.94 17.97
CA ILE A 933 10.27 27.11 19.12
C ILE A 933 11.55 26.31 18.89
N ASN A 934 12.71 26.88 19.23
CA ASN A 934 13.99 26.21 19.04
C ASN A 934 14.15 24.93 19.87
N ASN A 935 13.62 24.90 21.10
CA ASN A 935 13.70 23.75 21.98
C ASN A 935 12.51 23.67 22.96
N LYS A 936 11.62 22.69 22.74
CA LYS A 936 10.42 22.47 23.59
C LYS A 936 10.76 21.95 25.01
N THR A 937 11.94 21.40 25.26
CA THR A 937 12.25 20.74 26.57
C THR A 937 12.65 21.71 27.69
N ILE A 938 12.93 22.98 27.35
CA ILE A 938 13.43 24.00 28.28
C ILE A 938 12.44 25.15 28.51
N MET A 939 11.16 24.91 28.19
CA MET A 939 10.09 25.91 28.21
C MET A 939 8.96 25.46 29.14
N ASP A 940 8.31 26.42 29.79
CA ASP A 940 6.92 26.33 30.24
C ASP A 940 6.08 27.29 29.39
N ASN A 941 4.95 26.81 28.91
CA ASN A 941 4.07 27.57 28.03
C ASN A 941 2.60 27.38 28.40
N GLU A 942 1.87 28.48 28.38
CA GLU A 942 0.45 28.49 28.66
C GLU A 942 -0.24 29.48 27.75
N LEU A 943 -1.40 29.10 27.21
CA LEU A 943 -2.22 29.94 26.37
C LEU A 943 -3.57 30.16 27.07
N ASN A 944 -3.77 31.34 27.65
CA ASN A 944 -4.97 31.67 28.41
C ASN A 944 -5.57 33.00 27.94
N ASN A 945 -6.86 32.98 27.56
CA ASN A 945 -7.62 34.18 27.18
C ASN A 945 -6.93 35.09 26.15
N GLY A 946 -6.27 34.51 25.13
CA GLY A 946 -5.56 35.25 24.08
C GLY A 946 -4.20 35.81 24.51
N ILE A 947 -3.70 35.46 25.70
CA ILE A 947 -2.35 35.77 26.17
C ILE A 947 -1.50 34.51 26.06
N TYR A 948 -0.36 34.64 25.37
CA TYR A 948 0.61 33.57 25.24
C TYR A 948 1.76 33.78 26.23
N THR A 949 1.74 32.99 27.30
CA THR A 949 2.73 33.01 28.36
C THR A 949 3.85 32.03 28.04
N ILE A 950 5.09 32.52 28.09
CA ILE A 950 6.29 31.74 27.83
C ILE A 950 7.31 32.00 28.92
N GLU A 951 7.82 30.92 29.53
CA GLU A 951 8.83 30.99 30.58
C GLU A 951 10.00 30.04 30.29
N ARG A 952 11.22 30.52 30.54
CA ARG A 952 12.45 29.76 30.33
C ARG A 952 12.83 28.95 31.57
N LYS A 953 12.75 27.61 31.47
CA LYS A 953 13.14 26.70 32.57
C LYS A 953 14.64 26.67 32.87
N ASN A 954 15.48 26.73 31.84
CA ASN A 954 16.94 26.59 31.99
C ASN A 954 17.67 27.88 31.59
N LYS A 955 18.29 28.54 32.58
CA LYS A 955 19.01 29.80 32.35
C LYS A 955 20.33 29.64 31.57
N ASN A 956 20.78 28.43 31.27
CA ASN A 956 22.03 28.21 30.52
C ASN A 956 21.83 28.04 29.00
N ILE A 957 20.58 27.99 28.51
CA ILE A 957 20.28 27.77 27.10
C ILE A 957 19.34 28.89 26.62
N THR A 958 19.66 29.49 25.48
CA THR A 958 18.85 30.53 24.86
C THR A 958 17.51 29.97 24.37
N LEU A 959 16.41 30.50 24.87
CA LEU A 959 15.06 30.18 24.39
C LEU A 959 14.65 31.21 23.33
N CYS A 960 14.22 30.74 22.17
CA CYS A 960 13.78 31.60 21.08
C CYS A 960 12.52 31.04 20.43
N ILE A 961 11.56 31.94 20.16
CA ILE A 961 10.37 31.66 19.36
C ILE A 961 10.49 32.34 18.00
N TYR A 962 10.02 31.67 16.97
CA TYR A 962 10.02 32.17 15.59
C TYR A 962 8.61 32.23 15.06
N THR A 963 8.28 33.29 14.34
CA THR A 963 7.05 33.33 13.53
C THR A 963 7.14 32.35 12.35
N ARG A 964 6.01 32.14 11.68
CA ARG A 964 5.97 31.65 10.29
C ARG A 964 6.90 32.48 9.41
N SER A 965 7.24 31.94 8.25
CA SER A 965 8.00 32.68 7.24
C SER A 965 7.27 33.98 6.86
N ILE A 966 8.00 35.09 6.79
CA ILE A 966 7.50 36.42 6.44
C ILE A 966 8.09 36.90 5.12
N GLU A 967 7.30 37.62 4.33
CA GLU A 967 7.73 38.21 3.06
C GLU A 967 8.02 39.70 3.28
N LEU A 968 9.24 40.12 2.94
CA LEU A 968 9.71 41.49 3.09
C LEU A 968 10.31 41.99 1.77
N GLU A 969 10.07 43.26 1.46
CA GLU A 969 10.61 43.94 0.27
C GLU A 969 11.94 44.64 0.59
N GLU A 970 12.93 44.46 -0.29
CA GLU A 970 14.23 45.15 -0.23
C GLU A 970 14.07 46.67 -0.31
N GLY A 971 14.82 47.40 0.51
CA GLY A 971 14.77 48.87 0.58
C GLY A 971 13.56 49.44 1.32
N SER A 972 12.63 48.61 1.79
CA SER A 972 11.51 49.06 2.63
C SER A 972 11.86 49.06 4.12
N THR A 973 11.27 49.98 4.87
CA THR A 973 11.38 50.06 6.34
C THR A 973 10.15 49.44 6.99
N TYR A 974 10.36 48.66 8.04
CA TYR A 974 9.31 47.98 8.78
C TYR A 974 9.44 48.26 10.28
N ARG A 975 8.32 48.23 11.00
CA ARG A 975 8.25 48.35 12.45
C ARG A 975 7.76 47.03 13.05
N VAL A 976 8.51 46.50 14.02
CA VAL A 976 8.10 45.37 14.86
C VAL A 976 7.47 45.94 16.13
N GLU A 977 6.31 45.42 16.53
CA GLU A 977 5.63 45.75 17.79
C GLU A 977 5.31 44.46 18.57
N VAL A 978 5.67 44.41 19.84
CA VAL A 978 5.34 43.33 20.78
C VAL A 978 4.64 43.93 21.99
N GLU A 979 3.39 43.55 22.22
CA GLU A 979 2.58 43.99 23.35
C GLU A 979 2.64 42.94 24.47
N LEU A 980 3.06 43.35 25.68
CA LEU A 980 3.15 42.48 26.85
C LEU A 980 2.15 42.87 27.95
N ASP A 981 1.60 41.90 28.66
CA ASP A 981 0.80 42.13 29.88
C ASP A 981 1.68 42.38 31.10
N ASN A 982 2.85 41.74 31.15
CA ASN A 982 3.80 41.82 32.26
C ASN A 982 4.94 42.84 32.03
N SER A 983 4.65 43.96 31.36
CA SER A 983 5.65 44.93 30.89
C SER A 983 6.44 45.66 32.00
N ASN A 984 5.94 45.71 33.23
CA ASN A 984 6.51 46.54 34.30
C ASN A 984 7.92 46.12 34.76
N ASN A 985 8.37 44.90 34.44
CA ASN A 985 9.65 44.35 34.88
C ASN A 985 10.61 44.00 33.71
N ILE A 986 10.35 44.51 32.50
CA ILE A 986 11.10 44.14 31.28
C ILE A 986 11.71 45.41 30.66
N GLU A 987 13.04 45.51 30.65
CA GLU A 987 13.76 46.69 30.13
C GLU A 987 13.75 46.77 28.60
N TYR A 988 13.92 45.63 27.94
CA TYR A 988 13.90 45.49 26.49
C TYR A 988 13.55 44.05 26.10
N ILE A 989 13.19 43.83 24.85
CA ILE A 989 13.00 42.47 24.30
C ILE A 989 14.03 42.25 23.18
N PRO A 990 14.99 41.32 23.34
CA PRO A 990 15.90 41.00 22.26
C PRO A 990 15.14 40.31 21.12
N PHE A 991 15.34 40.79 19.90
CA PHE A 991 14.71 40.27 18.69
C PHE A 991 15.68 40.22 17.52
N GLN A 992 15.36 39.42 16.51
CA GLN A 992 16.10 39.37 15.27
C GLN A 992 15.16 39.06 14.11
N ILE A 993 15.36 39.71 12.96
CA ILE A 993 14.82 39.21 11.69
C ILE A 993 15.89 38.33 11.05
N VAL A 994 15.66 37.02 11.08
CA VAL A 994 16.64 36.01 10.65
C VAL A 994 17.07 36.29 9.21
N GLY A 995 18.36 36.56 9.02
CA GLY A 995 18.96 36.84 7.71
C GLY A 995 18.89 38.30 7.25
N VAL A 996 18.29 39.20 8.03
CA VAL A 996 18.17 40.64 7.70
C VAL A 996 18.85 41.53 8.74
N THR A 997 18.57 41.31 10.02
CA THR A 997 19.15 42.11 11.11
C THR A 997 20.09 41.24 11.96
N GLU A 998 21.00 41.89 12.68
CA GLU A 998 21.64 41.29 13.85
C GLU A 998 20.63 41.25 15.02
N ILE A 999 21.04 40.71 16.18
CA ILE A 999 20.19 40.73 17.37
C ILE A 999 20.10 42.17 17.86
N GLU A 1000 18.90 42.72 17.83
CA GLU A 1000 18.57 44.08 18.24
C GLU A 1000 17.56 44.05 19.41
N HIS A 1001 17.23 45.22 19.95
CA HIS A 1001 16.42 45.36 21.15
C HIS A 1001 15.14 46.14 20.81
N LEU A 1002 13.97 45.59 21.15
CA LEU A 1002 12.72 46.34 21.14
C LEU A 1002 12.66 47.19 22.41
N ASN A 1003 12.44 48.50 22.25
CA ASN A 1003 12.39 49.43 23.38
C ASN A 1003 10.93 49.63 23.85
N PRO A 1004 10.68 49.71 25.16
CA PRO A 1004 9.35 49.87 25.71
C PRO A 1004 8.76 51.26 25.43
N ASN A 1005 7.49 51.28 25.06
CA ASN A 1005 6.61 52.43 25.03
C ASN A 1005 5.27 52.02 25.68
N ASN A 1006 5.15 52.24 27.00
CA ASN A 1006 4.11 51.67 27.85
C ASN A 1006 4.09 50.13 27.80
N SER A 1007 2.98 49.51 27.38
CA SER A 1007 2.85 48.05 27.25
C SER A 1007 3.35 47.51 25.90
N ILE A 1008 3.78 48.38 24.97
CA ILE A 1008 4.19 48.00 23.61
C ILE A 1008 5.69 48.23 23.45
N PHE A 1009 6.43 47.19 23.10
CA PHE A 1009 7.84 47.23 22.75
C PHE A 1009 7.98 47.32 21.24
N SER A 1010 8.76 48.28 20.73
CA SER A 1010 8.89 48.47 19.28
C SER A 1010 10.30 48.84 18.82
N SER A 1011 10.63 48.47 17.59
CA SER A 1011 11.81 48.93 16.86
C SER A 1011 11.53 48.99 15.37
N GLU A 1012 12.26 49.83 14.64
CA GLU A 1012 12.20 49.94 13.18
C GLU A 1012 13.48 49.38 12.56
N PHE A 1013 13.34 48.69 11.43
CA PHE A 1013 14.46 48.14 10.69
C PHE A 1013 14.25 48.31 9.19
N THR A 1014 15.34 48.44 8.44
CA THR A 1014 15.32 48.56 6.97
C THR A 1014 15.93 47.33 6.34
N VAL A 1015 15.25 46.76 5.35
CA VAL A 1015 15.68 45.53 4.68
C VAL A 1015 16.79 45.85 3.69
N SER A 1016 18.03 45.52 4.05
CA SER A 1016 19.22 45.76 3.22
C SER A 1016 19.44 44.68 2.16
N LYS A 1017 19.01 43.45 2.42
CA LYS A 1017 19.11 42.31 1.50
C LYS A 1017 18.08 41.24 1.87
N ILE A 1018 17.45 40.64 0.86
CA ILE A 1018 16.49 39.54 1.06
C ILE A 1018 17.23 38.21 1.27
N SER A 1019 16.73 37.41 2.21
CA SER A 1019 17.14 36.02 2.44
C SER A 1019 15.97 35.07 2.20
N GLU A 1020 16.27 33.81 1.88
CA GLU A 1020 15.27 32.75 1.96
C GLU A 1020 14.90 32.50 3.44
N ASN A 1021 13.61 32.22 3.73
CA ASN A 1021 13.06 31.91 5.06
C ASN A 1021 13.27 32.98 6.14
N MET A 1022 12.98 34.25 5.81
CA MET A 1022 12.95 35.32 6.81
C MET A 1022 11.88 35.04 7.88
N LYS A 1023 12.25 35.21 9.15
CA LYS A 1023 11.37 34.99 10.32
C LYS A 1023 11.70 36.01 11.39
N LEU A 1024 10.70 36.42 12.17
CA LEU A 1024 10.93 37.16 13.40
C LEU A 1024 11.26 36.17 14.51
N ALA A 1025 12.45 36.32 15.08
CA ALA A 1025 12.93 35.62 16.26
C ALA A 1025 12.77 36.53 17.48
N ILE A 1026 12.09 36.06 18.52
CA ILE A 1026 12.00 36.74 19.83
C ILE A 1026 12.77 35.90 20.85
N TYR A 1027 13.72 36.53 21.54
CA TYR A 1027 14.55 35.87 22.55
C TYR A 1027 13.92 36.04 23.93
N VAL A 1028 13.59 34.91 24.55
CA VAL A 1028 12.94 34.89 25.87
C VAL A 1028 13.99 34.79 26.96
N GLU A 1029 14.14 35.87 27.73
CA GLU A 1029 15.14 35.94 28.81
C GLU A 1029 14.66 35.29 30.11
N ASP A 1030 13.42 35.55 30.53
CA ASP A 1030 12.83 35.00 31.75
C ASP A 1030 11.38 34.55 31.48
N LYS A 1031 10.39 35.43 31.66
CA LYS A 1031 8.96 35.16 31.39
C LYS A 1031 8.30 36.32 30.63
N TYR A 1032 7.65 36.02 29.51
CA TYR A 1032 6.86 36.98 28.74
C TYR A 1032 5.39 36.56 28.65
N ASP A 1033 4.48 37.48 28.97
CA ASP A 1033 3.04 37.32 28.79
C ASP A 1033 2.62 38.13 27.56
N ILE A 1034 2.70 37.52 26.37
CA ILE A 1034 2.55 38.21 25.10
C ILE A 1034 1.07 38.33 24.73
N LYS A 1035 0.59 39.57 24.54
CA LYS A 1035 -0.78 39.87 24.08
C LYS A 1035 -0.89 39.97 22.57
N ASN A 1036 0.13 40.53 21.91
CA ASN A 1036 0.09 40.78 20.48
C ASN A 1036 1.49 40.96 19.90
N VAL A 1037 1.69 40.54 18.65
CA VAL A 1037 2.90 40.81 17.88
C VAL A 1037 2.52 41.23 16.47
N LYS A 1038 3.08 42.33 15.99
CA LYS A 1038 2.83 42.89 14.65
C LYS A 1038 4.13 43.23 13.94
N ILE A 1039 4.11 43.09 12.62
CA ILE A 1039 5.14 43.62 11.73
C ILE A 1039 4.42 44.48 10.68
N ILE A 1040 4.77 45.76 10.63
CA ILE A 1040 4.08 46.77 9.83
C ILE A 1040 5.10 47.42 8.88
N LYS A 1041 4.79 47.50 7.60
CA LYS A 1041 5.52 48.29 6.61
C LYS A 1041 5.25 49.76 6.87
N ASN A 1042 6.33 50.52 7.08
CA ASN A 1042 6.25 51.97 7.11
C ASN A 1042 6.20 52.44 5.65
N ASP A 1043 5.02 52.84 5.20
CA ASP A 1043 4.94 53.71 4.03
C ASP A 1043 5.52 55.04 4.47
N GLY A 1044 6.72 55.37 3.99
CA GLY A 1044 7.26 56.71 4.16
C GLY A 1044 6.19 57.72 3.72
N VAL A 1045 5.91 58.70 4.57
CA VAL A 1045 5.03 59.83 4.26
C VAL A 1045 5.43 60.48 2.94
#